data_AF-A0A7X8BZP3-F1
#
_entry.id   AF-A0A7X8BZP3-F1
#
_cell.length_a   1.000
_cell.length_b   1.000
_cell.length_c   1.000
_cell.angle_alpha   90.00
_cell.angle_beta   90.00
_cell.angle_gamma   90.00
#
_symmetry.space_group_name_H-M   'P 1'
#
loop_
_entity.id
_entity.type
_entity.pdbx_description
1 polymer ?
#
loop_
_entity_poly.entity_id
_entity_poly.type
_entity_poly.pdbx_seq_one_letter_code
_entity_poly.pdbx_strand_id
1 'polypeptide(L)'
;MLNTQQNNESSKISVCIIAKNEEKMLQQCLQSVKDIAYEIIVVDTGSTDKTVEIAKNFNAKIYHFEWQDDFALARNESLKYANGDFIFVIDADEKLLTPDALLEVTSLLSAKKHDKIGACLCNVISVISDKNGATEKHIDKIVRLFRNNKQYKFNGIIHEQIQSSVIANGDKIVATDICIVHSGYDLPANKLYEKRKRNYRLLEKYVAENPNDLYYKTHLAKNLLMLEKFEAAEKIFSEVLNSMSKSSKARPEVLNYAALNLLNIDKIDEAIELAKESIANLPLQSFANYILGEAYSLKRDFSLALEAYFNMQKAIENPSFEAVLSGDYFIAPEILHWKIGSIFLAINDFENAALEFEKGLKISPQNLHCLVGFANVAYKMKHFELSKKVLENAFLLYPKNTELASFIAEVDKKINEQKVEVTDNKQKKLTQNLISLCMIVKNEEKMLPGCLESVCDIVDEIIIVDTGSTDKTVEIAEKFGAKIYHFKWQDDFALARNESLKYATSQWILYLDADERLTEDSRKQIRTLLKSASDTTGGYFCKIESEHYKLDGSTEKHIGGYPRLFRNFVYPNIKFIGKVHEQISPSIIALNKNILMSDITIEHLGYNLSSEEMHQKVKRNYKILLDHIQEEPTNGYAWFQLGQTLGQMQLMEQAEEAIRFAIKCGNLSDSVYASAASTLSQLMGIKKDYNESLYWANETLKIVPKQIYGLSLKAHSLLYLGRKKEAADYFKQALDVIRNNKGIPQTGFDVQISEEILLKGLIESKS
;
A
#
# COMPACT_ATOMS: atom_id res chain seq x y z
N MET A 1 2.96 -28.19 39.41
CA MET A 1 2.65 -27.93 40.83
C MET A 1 3.68 -26.97 41.40
N LEU A 2 3.32 -25.70 41.50
CA LEU A 2 3.85 -24.76 42.47
C LEU A 2 2.60 -24.08 43.04
N ASN A 3 2.35 -24.37 44.31
CA ASN A 3 1.13 -24.08 45.03
C ASN A 3 1.26 -22.66 45.60
N THR A 4 0.55 -21.69 45.04
CA THR A 4 0.35 -20.38 45.67
C THR A 4 -1.15 -20.13 45.80
N GLN A 5 -1.75 -20.72 46.83
CA GLN A 5 -2.94 -20.16 47.46
C GLN A 5 -2.52 -18.82 48.10
N GLN A 6 -2.57 -17.74 47.33
CA GLN A 6 -2.78 -16.41 47.90
C GLN A 6 -4.29 -16.19 47.96
N ASN A 7 -4.80 -15.84 49.14
CA ASN A 7 -6.18 -15.46 49.37
C ASN A 7 -6.58 -14.35 48.37
N ASN A 8 -7.38 -14.72 47.36
CA ASN A 8 -8.09 -13.76 46.50
C ASN A 8 -9.25 -13.17 47.30
N GLU A 9 -9.00 -12.17 48.14
CA GLU A 9 -10.04 -11.17 48.38
C GLU A 9 -10.13 -10.34 47.09
N SER A 10 -11.21 -10.51 46.32
CA SER A 10 -11.42 -9.70 45.12
C SER A 10 -11.53 -8.24 45.53
N SER A 11 -10.73 -7.37 44.92
CA SER A 11 -10.76 -5.92 45.15
C SER A 11 -12.17 -5.37 44.97
N LYS A 12 -12.62 -4.48 45.87
CA LYS A 12 -13.96 -3.89 45.79
C LYS A 12 -13.98 -2.75 44.77
N ILE A 13 -14.86 -2.84 43.78
CA ILE A 13 -15.01 -1.82 42.72
C ILE A 13 -16.33 -1.09 42.89
N SER A 14 -16.27 0.21 43.19
CA SER A 14 -17.45 1.10 43.10
C SER A 14 -17.63 1.56 41.66
N VAL A 15 -18.78 1.29 41.06
CA VAL A 15 -19.13 1.80 39.72
C VAL A 15 -19.90 3.09 39.87
N CYS A 16 -19.39 4.18 39.30
CA CYS A 16 -19.98 5.51 39.40
C CYS A 16 -20.49 6.01 38.04
N ILE A 17 -21.78 6.33 37.98
CA ILE A 17 -22.49 6.76 36.77
C ILE A 17 -23.18 8.10 37.06
N ILE A 18 -23.10 9.04 36.12
CA ILE A 18 -23.98 10.22 36.09
C ILE A 18 -25.04 10.01 35.00
N ALA A 19 -26.29 10.38 35.26
CA ALA A 19 -27.37 10.14 34.30
C ALA A 19 -28.37 11.31 34.24
N LYS A 20 -28.97 11.49 33.05
CA LYS A 20 -30.13 12.35 32.81
C LYS A 20 -30.90 11.88 31.57
N ASN A 21 -32.11 11.37 31.78
CA ASN A 21 -32.98 10.91 30.70
C ASN A 21 -32.36 9.84 29.77
N GLU A 22 -31.82 8.79 30.40
CA GLU A 22 -31.10 7.68 29.75
C GLU A 22 -31.88 6.36 29.79
N GLU A 23 -33.23 6.41 29.83
CA GLU A 23 -34.10 5.21 29.89
C GLU A 23 -33.75 4.15 28.82
N LYS A 24 -33.29 4.58 27.64
CA LYS A 24 -32.99 3.69 26.52
C LYS A 24 -31.65 2.95 26.66
N MET A 25 -30.66 3.56 27.30
CA MET A 25 -29.27 3.06 27.27
C MET A 25 -28.81 2.51 28.62
N LEU A 26 -29.28 3.11 29.73
CA LEU A 26 -28.78 2.82 31.07
C LEU A 26 -28.87 1.34 31.46
N GLN A 27 -29.93 0.64 31.04
CA GLN A 27 -30.09 -0.79 31.33
C GLN A 27 -28.92 -1.62 30.77
N GLN A 28 -28.44 -1.32 29.57
CA GLN A 28 -27.33 -2.04 28.95
C GLN A 28 -26.00 -1.76 29.67
N CYS A 29 -25.79 -0.49 30.06
CA CYS A 29 -24.66 -0.08 30.88
C CYS A 29 -24.61 -0.87 32.19
N LEU A 30 -25.68 -0.81 32.99
CA LEU A 30 -25.79 -1.48 34.29
C LEU A 30 -25.63 -3.00 34.17
N GLN A 31 -26.23 -3.60 33.15
CA GLN A 31 -26.12 -5.04 32.88
C GLN A 31 -24.67 -5.48 32.57
N SER A 32 -23.83 -4.60 32.03
CA SER A 32 -22.42 -4.92 31.75
C SER A 32 -21.49 -4.90 32.97
N VAL A 33 -21.93 -4.28 34.07
CA VAL A 33 -21.12 -4.09 35.28
C VAL A 33 -21.68 -4.78 36.51
N LYS A 34 -22.93 -5.29 36.46
CA LYS A 34 -23.64 -5.80 37.65
C LYS A 34 -22.92 -6.93 38.38
N ASP A 35 -22.21 -7.79 37.67
CA ASP A 35 -21.60 -9.01 38.22
C ASP A 35 -20.21 -8.74 38.82
N ILE A 36 -19.63 -7.56 38.56
CA ILE A 36 -18.29 -7.16 39.03
C ILE A 36 -18.33 -5.98 40.01
N ALA A 37 -19.44 -5.24 40.05
CA ALA A 37 -19.59 -4.09 40.92
C ALA A 37 -19.79 -4.52 42.38
N TYR A 38 -18.94 -4.04 43.29
CA TYR A 38 -19.18 -4.13 44.73
C TYR A 38 -20.38 -3.25 45.14
N GLU A 39 -20.49 -2.08 44.51
CA GLU A 39 -21.66 -1.22 44.59
C GLU A 39 -21.78 -0.40 43.31
N ILE A 40 -23.01 -0.02 42.96
CA ILE A 40 -23.30 0.87 41.85
C ILE A 40 -23.87 2.17 42.42
N ILE A 41 -23.29 3.30 42.03
CA ILE A 41 -23.66 4.65 42.43
C ILE A 41 -24.13 5.39 41.20
N VAL A 42 -25.38 5.84 41.21
CA VAL A 42 -25.96 6.65 40.15
C VAL A 42 -26.29 8.03 40.72
N VAL A 43 -25.64 9.05 40.18
CA VAL A 43 -25.98 10.45 40.43
C VAL A 43 -26.91 10.93 39.33
N ASP A 44 -28.18 11.10 39.67
CA ASP A 44 -29.20 11.63 38.78
C ASP A 44 -29.16 13.16 38.78
N THR A 45 -29.07 13.75 37.58
CA THR A 45 -28.99 15.21 37.38
C THR A 45 -30.31 15.84 36.93
N GLY A 46 -31.42 15.22 37.35
CA GLY A 46 -32.79 15.65 37.06
C GLY A 46 -33.43 14.90 35.90
N SER A 47 -33.46 13.57 35.96
CA SER A 47 -34.22 12.76 35.00
C SER A 47 -35.72 12.90 35.21
N THR A 48 -36.45 12.86 34.10
CA THR A 48 -37.91 12.94 34.01
C THR A 48 -38.54 11.68 33.39
N ASP A 49 -37.71 10.76 32.92
CA ASP A 49 -38.09 9.46 32.36
C ASP A 49 -37.82 8.32 33.37
N LYS A 50 -37.83 7.06 32.90
CA LYS A 50 -37.63 5.89 33.79
C LYS A 50 -36.18 5.61 34.20
N THR A 51 -35.24 6.52 33.94
CA THR A 51 -33.81 6.33 34.28
C THR A 51 -33.60 5.92 35.74
N VAL A 52 -34.23 6.63 36.68
CA VAL A 52 -34.11 6.34 38.12
C VAL A 52 -34.74 5.00 38.51
N GLU A 53 -35.87 4.65 37.89
CA GLU A 53 -36.54 3.35 38.11
C GLU A 53 -35.66 2.20 37.64
N ILE A 54 -35.08 2.31 36.43
CA ILE A 54 -34.15 1.32 35.88
C ILE A 54 -32.95 1.14 36.79
N ALA A 55 -32.33 2.22 37.26
CA ALA A 55 -31.19 2.15 38.17
C ALA A 55 -31.51 1.39 39.46
N LYS A 56 -32.70 1.63 40.05
CA LYS A 56 -33.16 0.91 41.25
C LYS A 56 -33.31 -0.59 41.03
N ASN A 57 -33.75 -1.02 39.85
CA ASN A 57 -33.87 -2.44 39.50
C ASN A 57 -32.53 -3.19 39.46
N PHE A 58 -31.40 -2.48 39.36
CA PHE A 58 -30.05 -3.04 39.46
C PHE A 58 -29.42 -2.86 40.84
N ASN A 59 -30.23 -2.57 41.88
CA ASN A 59 -29.76 -2.29 43.24
C ASN A 59 -28.75 -1.12 43.32
N ALA A 60 -28.81 -0.18 42.38
CA ALA A 60 -27.96 1.00 42.43
C ALA A 60 -28.37 1.95 43.56
N LYS A 61 -27.39 2.54 44.23
CA LYS A 61 -27.58 3.64 45.18
C LYS A 61 -27.79 4.93 44.39
N ILE A 62 -28.97 5.51 44.53
CA ILE A 62 -29.38 6.71 43.78
C ILE A 62 -29.15 7.95 44.64
N TYR A 63 -28.44 8.92 44.09
CA TYR A 63 -28.25 10.25 44.66
C TYR A 63 -28.70 11.29 43.65
N HIS A 64 -29.18 12.44 44.14
CA HIS A 64 -29.64 13.52 43.28
C HIS A 64 -28.68 14.71 43.38
N PHE A 65 -28.31 15.26 42.24
CA PHE A 65 -27.46 16.44 42.14
C PHE A 65 -28.08 17.44 41.17
N GLU A 66 -28.29 18.68 41.62
CA GLU A 66 -28.83 19.72 40.75
C GLU A 66 -27.82 20.07 39.65
N TRP A 67 -28.23 20.00 38.39
CA TRP A 67 -27.37 20.30 37.24
C TRP A 67 -26.93 21.77 37.26
N GLN A 68 -25.62 22.00 37.39
CA GLN A 68 -25.00 23.32 37.50
C GLN A 68 -24.17 23.72 36.27
N ASP A 69 -24.52 23.19 35.09
CA ASP A 69 -23.80 23.47 33.84
C ASP A 69 -22.31 23.03 33.86
N ASP A 70 -21.96 22.02 34.67
CA ASP A 70 -20.60 21.49 34.85
C ASP A 70 -20.62 19.96 35.07
N PHE A 71 -19.99 19.21 34.16
CA PHE A 71 -19.91 17.74 34.24
C PHE A 71 -18.98 17.27 35.37
N ALA A 72 -17.86 17.97 35.63
CA ALA A 72 -16.93 17.61 36.69
C ALA A 72 -17.58 17.71 38.07
N LEU A 73 -18.47 18.69 38.31
CA LEU A 73 -19.21 18.77 39.58
C LEU A 73 -20.09 17.53 39.81
N ALA A 74 -20.83 17.09 38.79
CA ALA A 74 -21.66 15.88 38.88
C ALA A 74 -20.81 14.61 39.08
N ARG A 75 -19.67 14.48 38.37
CA ARG A 75 -18.74 13.35 38.59
C ARG A 75 -18.18 13.35 40.00
N ASN A 76 -17.69 14.49 40.48
CA ASN A 76 -17.13 14.62 41.82
C ASN A 76 -18.16 14.33 42.91
N GLU A 77 -19.43 14.65 42.67
CA GLU A 77 -20.53 14.27 43.55
C GLU A 77 -20.63 12.74 43.69
N SER A 78 -20.53 11.99 42.58
CA SER A 78 -20.57 10.52 42.62
C SER A 78 -19.42 9.91 43.43
N LEU A 79 -18.23 10.50 43.39
CA LEU A 79 -17.04 10.00 44.10
C LEU A 79 -17.18 10.08 45.63
N LYS A 80 -18.05 10.97 46.15
CA LYS A 80 -18.29 11.12 47.60
C LYS A 80 -18.91 9.87 48.21
N TYR A 81 -19.70 9.14 47.44
CA TYR A 81 -20.48 7.99 47.92
C TYR A 81 -19.75 6.64 47.73
N ALA A 82 -18.62 6.62 47.01
CA ALA A 82 -17.85 5.41 46.71
C ALA A 82 -17.03 4.91 47.91
N ASN A 83 -17.19 3.63 48.22
CA ASN A 83 -16.60 2.90 49.35
C ASN A 83 -15.70 1.72 48.93
N GLY A 84 -15.63 1.38 47.64
CA GLY A 84 -14.74 0.37 47.10
C GLY A 84 -13.27 0.83 47.12
N ASP A 85 -12.34 -0.10 46.98
CA ASP A 85 -10.91 0.17 46.89
C ASP A 85 -10.58 0.91 45.57
N PHE A 86 -11.32 0.59 44.52
CA PHE A 86 -11.23 1.19 43.20
C PHE A 86 -12.57 1.80 42.79
N ILE A 87 -12.50 2.82 41.94
CA ILE A 87 -13.64 3.48 41.31
C ILE A 87 -13.53 3.24 39.81
N PHE A 88 -14.61 2.72 39.23
CA PHE A 88 -14.81 2.62 37.79
C PHE A 88 -15.92 3.59 37.36
N VAL A 89 -15.54 4.63 36.61
CA VAL A 89 -16.48 5.61 36.07
C VAL A 89 -16.87 5.18 34.66
N ILE A 90 -18.16 5.08 34.39
CA ILE A 90 -18.72 4.72 33.08
C ILE A 90 -19.97 5.56 32.81
N ASP A 91 -20.21 5.88 31.55
CA ASP A 91 -21.33 6.73 31.15
C ASP A 91 -22.59 5.88 30.92
N ALA A 92 -23.77 6.49 31.07
CA ALA A 92 -25.04 5.76 30.95
C ALA A 92 -25.30 5.22 29.52
N ASP A 93 -24.63 5.79 28.51
CA ASP A 93 -24.65 5.38 27.11
C ASP A 93 -23.42 4.55 26.70
N GLU A 94 -22.66 4.05 27.68
CA GLU A 94 -21.51 3.16 27.51
C GLU A 94 -21.79 1.75 28.03
N LYS A 95 -21.05 0.76 27.51
CA LYS A 95 -21.12 -0.65 27.93
C LYS A 95 -19.71 -1.23 28.07
N LEU A 96 -19.43 -1.87 29.21
CA LEU A 96 -18.17 -2.58 29.42
C LEU A 96 -18.15 -3.89 28.59
N LEU A 97 -17.09 -4.08 27.80
CA LEU A 97 -16.90 -5.27 26.95
C LEU A 97 -15.98 -6.31 27.58
N THR A 98 -15.03 -5.89 28.42
CA THR A 98 -14.03 -6.79 29.04
C THR A 98 -14.10 -6.75 30.57
N PRO A 99 -15.17 -7.27 31.20
CA PRO A 99 -15.29 -7.33 32.66
C PRO A 99 -14.15 -8.12 33.32
N ASP A 100 -13.67 -9.20 32.68
CA ASP A 100 -12.56 -10.01 33.19
C ASP A 100 -11.25 -9.20 33.27
N ALA A 101 -10.98 -8.36 32.26
CA ALA A 101 -9.81 -7.49 32.26
C ALA A 101 -9.89 -6.46 33.40
N LEU A 102 -11.08 -5.94 33.72
CA LEU A 102 -11.27 -5.03 34.86
C LEU A 102 -10.92 -5.73 36.20
N LEU A 103 -11.37 -6.96 36.38
CA LEU A 103 -11.08 -7.76 37.57
C LEU A 103 -9.60 -8.12 37.69
N GLU A 104 -8.98 -8.53 36.59
CA GLU A 104 -7.54 -8.86 36.54
C GLU A 104 -6.69 -7.64 36.89
N VAL A 105 -6.96 -6.50 36.26
CA VAL A 105 -6.24 -5.24 36.51
C VAL A 105 -6.39 -4.83 37.98
N THR A 106 -7.59 -4.83 38.55
CA THR A 106 -7.80 -4.41 39.94
C THR A 106 -7.12 -5.36 40.94
N SER A 107 -7.13 -6.67 40.66
CA SER A 107 -6.41 -7.66 41.47
C SER A 107 -4.89 -7.46 41.38
N LEU A 108 -4.34 -7.20 40.20
CA LEU A 108 -2.92 -6.87 40.02
C LEU A 108 -2.55 -5.59 40.77
N LEU A 109 -3.35 -4.52 40.65
CA LEU A 109 -3.11 -3.25 41.32
C LEU A 109 -3.23 -3.33 42.84
N SER A 110 -3.87 -4.35 43.39
CA SER A 110 -3.97 -4.54 44.84
C SER A 110 -2.66 -5.01 45.49
N ALA A 111 -1.70 -5.49 44.69
CA ALA A 111 -0.39 -5.87 45.22
C ALA A 111 0.46 -4.62 45.54
N LYS A 112 1.10 -4.62 46.72
CA LYS A 112 1.93 -3.52 47.26
C LYS A 112 2.96 -2.93 46.29
N LYS A 113 3.50 -3.76 45.38
CA LYS A 113 4.45 -3.32 44.34
C LYS A 113 3.84 -2.30 43.34
N HIS A 114 2.51 -2.18 43.31
CA HIS A 114 1.75 -1.32 42.41
C HIS A 114 1.03 -0.16 43.14
N ASP A 115 1.37 0.13 44.40
CA ASP A 115 0.75 1.21 45.19
C ASP A 115 0.88 2.60 44.55
N LYS A 116 1.92 2.79 43.72
CA LYS A 116 2.16 4.03 42.97
C LYS A 116 1.39 4.14 41.65
N ILE A 117 0.61 3.13 41.26
CA ILE A 117 -0.29 3.23 40.12
C ILE A 117 -1.65 3.70 40.65
N GLY A 118 -2.02 4.93 40.32
CA GLY A 118 -3.24 5.58 40.81
C GLY A 118 -4.43 5.46 39.87
N ALA A 119 -4.19 5.38 38.56
CA ALA A 119 -5.24 5.33 37.55
C ALA A 119 -4.85 4.54 36.30
N CYS A 120 -5.87 4.14 35.53
CA CYS A 120 -5.77 3.33 34.33
C CYS A 120 -6.52 3.96 33.15
N LEU A 121 -5.83 4.09 32.02
CA LEU A 121 -6.44 4.40 30.72
C LEU A 121 -7.13 3.13 30.20
N CYS A 122 -8.40 3.27 29.84
CA CYS A 122 -9.24 2.24 29.22
C CYS A 122 -9.53 2.64 27.77
N ASN A 123 -9.70 1.64 26.91
CA ASN A 123 -10.06 1.82 25.51
C ASN A 123 -11.58 2.06 25.39
N VAL A 124 -11.99 3.25 24.98
CA VAL A 124 -13.39 3.62 24.72
C VAL A 124 -13.62 3.60 23.22
N ILE A 125 -14.39 2.62 22.77
CA ILE A 125 -14.68 2.33 21.37
C ILE A 125 -15.99 3.04 20.99
N SER A 126 -15.91 4.09 20.19
CA SER A 126 -17.09 4.74 19.60
C SER A 126 -17.37 4.15 18.23
N VAL A 127 -18.60 3.69 17.98
CA VAL A 127 -19.03 3.22 16.65
C VAL A 127 -19.85 4.32 15.99
N ILE A 128 -19.40 4.80 14.83
CA ILE A 128 -20.07 5.83 14.05
C ILE A 128 -20.57 5.18 12.76
N SER A 129 -21.88 5.18 12.54
CA SER A 129 -22.45 4.71 11.28
C SER A 129 -22.64 5.90 10.33
N ASP A 130 -22.11 5.80 9.11
CA ASP A 130 -22.39 6.78 8.07
C ASP A 130 -23.82 6.62 7.50
N LYS A 131 -24.23 7.55 6.63
CA LYS A 131 -25.56 7.52 5.97
C LYS A 131 -25.77 6.31 5.05
N ASN A 132 -24.69 5.62 4.68
CA ASN A 132 -24.67 4.48 3.76
C ASN A 132 -24.57 3.13 4.51
N GLY A 133 -24.49 3.15 5.84
CA GLY A 133 -24.40 1.97 6.71
C GLY A 133 -22.97 1.47 6.96
N ALA A 134 -21.93 2.19 6.52
CA ALA A 134 -20.55 1.87 6.90
C ALA A 134 -20.32 2.28 8.36
N THR A 135 -19.78 1.36 9.16
CA THR A 135 -19.51 1.58 10.59
C THR A 135 -18.02 1.84 10.81
N GLU A 136 -17.68 3.04 11.25
CA GLU A 136 -16.33 3.42 11.70
C GLU A 136 -16.19 3.18 13.20
N LYS A 137 -15.01 2.72 13.65
CA LYS A 137 -14.72 2.49 15.07
C LYS A 137 -13.58 3.38 15.54
N HIS A 138 -13.89 4.40 16.33
CA HIS A 138 -12.87 5.23 16.99
C HIS A 138 -12.49 4.63 18.35
N ILE A 139 -11.21 4.61 18.72
CA ILE A 139 -10.77 4.14 20.03
C ILE A 139 -10.03 5.26 20.78
N ASP A 140 -10.68 5.79 21.81
CA ASP A 140 -10.10 6.78 22.72
C ASP A 140 -9.50 6.11 23.96
N LYS A 141 -8.34 6.59 24.44
CA LYS A 141 -7.79 6.14 25.73
C LYS A 141 -8.15 7.13 26.83
N ILE A 142 -9.13 6.78 27.66
CA ILE A 142 -9.67 7.65 28.70
C ILE A 142 -9.46 7.01 30.08
N VAL A 143 -9.14 7.82 31.10
CA VAL A 143 -9.08 7.31 32.47
C VAL A 143 -10.48 7.00 32.97
N ARG A 144 -10.77 5.71 33.12
CA ARG A 144 -12.07 5.20 33.58
C ARG A 144 -11.96 4.39 34.89
N LEU A 145 -10.77 3.86 35.21
CA LEU A 145 -10.49 3.13 36.44
C LEU A 145 -9.41 3.84 37.27
N PHE A 146 -9.64 4.04 38.56
CA PHE A 146 -8.66 4.63 39.48
C PHE A 146 -8.88 4.21 40.92
N ARG A 147 -7.87 4.40 41.78
CA ARG A 147 -7.98 4.13 43.23
C ARG A 147 -8.98 5.10 43.88
N ASN A 148 -9.71 4.63 44.89
CA ASN A 148 -10.57 5.51 45.70
C ASN A 148 -9.73 6.38 46.64
N ASN A 149 -9.11 7.42 46.08
CA ASN A 149 -8.34 8.41 46.80
C ASN A 149 -9.12 9.73 46.83
N LYS A 150 -9.39 10.25 48.03
CA LYS A 150 -10.19 11.48 48.23
C LYS A 150 -9.51 12.75 47.67
N GLN A 151 -8.23 12.68 47.32
CA GLN A 151 -7.52 13.76 46.63
C GLN A 151 -7.80 13.79 45.12
N TYR A 152 -8.28 12.70 44.52
CA TYR A 152 -8.59 12.67 43.10
C TYR A 152 -9.91 13.38 42.83
N LYS A 153 -9.90 14.28 41.85
CA LYS A 153 -11.04 15.11 41.45
C LYS A 153 -11.04 15.32 39.95
N PHE A 154 -12.23 15.22 39.36
CA PHE A 154 -12.48 15.67 38.01
C PHE A 154 -12.40 17.20 37.95
N ASN A 155 -11.86 17.71 36.85
CA ASN A 155 -11.89 19.12 36.50
C ASN A 155 -12.38 19.28 35.06
N GLY A 156 -13.14 20.33 34.81
CA GLY A 156 -13.57 20.76 33.50
C GLY A 156 -15.07 20.76 33.28
N ILE A 157 -15.58 21.84 32.67
CA ILE A 157 -17.02 22.03 32.45
C ILE A 157 -17.62 21.00 31.50
N ILE A 158 -16.85 20.58 30.49
CA ILE A 158 -17.12 19.54 29.48
C ILE A 158 -15.77 18.86 29.18
N HIS A 159 -15.78 17.58 28.78
CA HIS A 159 -14.56 16.78 28.60
C HIS A 159 -13.77 16.70 29.91
N GLU A 160 -14.49 16.43 31.00
CA GLU A 160 -13.95 16.43 32.35
C GLU A 160 -12.87 15.37 32.52
N GLN A 161 -11.76 15.77 33.16
CA GLN A 161 -10.56 14.95 33.30
C GLN A 161 -10.18 14.80 34.77
N ILE A 162 -9.79 13.59 35.18
CA ILE A 162 -9.30 13.30 36.55
C ILE A 162 -7.76 13.27 36.61
N GLN A 163 -7.10 13.11 35.46
CA GLN A 163 -5.66 12.88 35.31
C GLN A 163 -4.81 13.89 36.09
N SER A 164 -5.15 15.19 36.01
CA SER A 164 -4.38 16.26 36.66
C SER A 164 -4.29 16.07 38.18
N SER A 165 -5.38 15.64 38.82
CA SER A 165 -5.40 15.39 40.28
C SER A 165 -4.62 14.13 40.67
N VAL A 166 -4.63 13.09 39.82
CA VAL A 166 -3.86 11.86 40.02
C VAL A 166 -2.37 12.16 39.96
N ILE A 167 -1.94 12.90 38.94
CA ILE A 167 -0.53 13.28 38.75
C ILE A 167 -0.07 14.22 39.87
N ALA A 168 -0.91 15.19 40.28
CA ALA A 168 -0.60 16.10 41.39
C ALA A 168 -0.39 15.35 42.72
N ASN A 169 -1.05 14.20 42.90
CA ASN A 169 -0.84 13.34 44.07
C ASN A 169 0.45 12.49 43.98
N GLY A 170 1.20 12.58 42.88
CA GLY A 170 2.45 11.83 42.65
C GLY A 170 2.24 10.38 42.21
N ASP A 171 1.03 10.04 41.75
CA ASP A 171 0.70 8.70 41.28
C ASP A 171 0.85 8.57 39.77
N LYS A 172 1.10 7.34 39.32
CA LYS A 172 1.28 6.99 37.91
C LYS A 172 -0.05 6.58 37.27
N ILE A 173 -0.16 6.88 35.98
CA ILE A 173 -1.25 6.44 35.11
C ILE A 173 -0.68 5.40 34.14
N VAL A 174 -1.37 4.27 33.97
CA VAL A 174 -0.95 3.19 33.06
C VAL A 174 -2.05 2.86 32.05
N ALA A 175 -1.70 2.30 30.90
CA ALA A 175 -2.67 1.81 29.93
C ALA A 175 -3.09 0.36 30.24
N THR A 176 -4.32 0.01 29.88
CA THR A 176 -4.90 -1.32 30.10
C THR A 176 -5.71 -1.78 28.88
N ASP A 177 -6.02 -3.07 28.84
CA ASP A 177 -6.86 -3.68 27.80
C ASP A 177 -8.36 -3.70 28.20
N ILE A 178 -8.74 -2.86 29.17
CA ILE A 178 -10.14 -2.65 29.52
C ILE A 178 -10.82 -1.92 28.36
N CYS A 179 -11.88 -2.50 27.82
CA CYS A 179 -12.58 -2.02 26.63
C CYS A 179 -14.03 -1.69 26.98
N ILE A 180 -14.45 -0.48 26.61
CA ILE A 180 -15.80 0.06 26.76
C ILE A 180 -16.28 0.39 25.37
N VAL A 181 -17.55 0.13 25.04
CA VAL A 181 -18.17 0.64 23.81
C VAL A 181 -19.12 1.77 24.14
N HIS A 182 -19.02 2.88 23.41
CA HIS A 182 -19.90 4.03 23.53
C HIS A 182 -20.94 3.99 22.40
N SER A 183 -22.21 3.87 22.77
CA SER A 183 -23.34 3.76 21.83
C SER A 183 -23.99 5.12 21.52
N GLY A 184 -23.48 6.20 22.10
CA GLY A 184 -24.06 7.55 22.04
C GLY A 184 -23.96 8.27 20.69
N TYR A 185 -23.31 7.68 19.66
CA TYR A 185 -23.19 8.27 18.32
C TYR A 185 -24.22 7.75 17.30
N ASP A 186 -24.99 6.72 17.63
CA ASP A 186 -26.14 6.25 16.81
C ASP A 186 -27.45 6.97 17.20
N LEU A 187 -27.33 8.26 17.55
CA LEU A 187 -28.47 9.12 17.85
C LEU A 187 -29.00 9.73 16.55
N PRO A 188 -30.33 9.91 16.40
CA PRO A 188 -30.86 10.61 15.24
C PRO A 188 -30.29 12.04 15.18
N ALA A 189 -30.07 12.54 13.96
CA ALA A 189 -29.33 13.79 13.70
C ALA A 189 -29.80 14.99 14.55
N ASN A 190 -31.10 15.07 14.86
CA ASN A 190 -31.67 16.10 15.71
C ASN A 190 -31.14 16.06 17.16
N LYS A 191 -30.97 14.88 17.75
CA LYS A 191 -30.44 14.73 19.11
C LYS A 191 -28.94 15.03 19.18
N LEU A 192 -28.17 14.64 18.16
CA LEU A 192 -26.76 15.02 18.02
C LEU A 192 -26.62 16.55 17.92
N TYR A 193 -27.47 17.20 17.12
CA TYR A 193 -27.48 18.65 16.98
C TYR A 193 -27.76 19.35 18.32
N GLU A 194 -28.77 18.91 19.09
CA GLU A 194 -29.06 19.50 20.40
C GLU A 194 -27.92 19.27 21.42
N LYS A 195 -27.27 18.10 21.41
CA LYS A 195 -26.07 17.83 22.22
C LYS A 195 -24.93 18.80 21.87
N ARG A 196 -24.67 19.00 20.57
CA ARG A 196 -23.65 19.96 20.08
C ARG A 196 -24.00 21.39 20.48
N LYS A 197 -25.24 21.82 20.31
CA LYS A 197 -25.74 23.16 20.69
C LYS A 197 -25.63 23.43 22.19
N ARG A 198 -25.95 22.46 23.04
CA ARG A 198 -25.73 22.55 24.49
C ARG A 198 -24.24 22.74 24.79
N ASN A 199 -23.38 21.90 24.19
CA ASN A 199 -21.94 21.98 24.40
C ASN A 199 -21.37 23.34 23.96
N TYR A 200 -21.82 23.86 22.82
CA TYR A 200 -21.49 25.22 22.36
C TYR A 200 -21.79 26.28 23.41
N ARG A 201 -23.02 26.31 23.97
CA ARG A 201 -23.41 27.30 25.00
C ARG A 201 -22.49 27.27 26.22
N LEU A 202 -22.13 26.08 26.68
CA LEU A 202 -21.28 25.90 27.86
C LEU A 202 -19.84 26.33 27.58
N LEU A 203 -19.27 25.91 26.44
CA LEU A 203 -17.92 26.29 26.01
C LEU A 203 -17.81 27.79 25.75
N GLU A 204 -18.79 28.39 25.09
CA GLU A 204 -18.85 29.83 24.81
C GLU A 204 -18.83 30.64 26.11
N LYS A 205 -19.67 30.27 27.09
CA LYS A 205 -19.70 30.93 28.40
C LYS A 205 -18.36 30.82 29.11
N TYR A 206 -17.76 29.63 29.17
CA TYR A 206 -16.49 29.41 29.85
C TYR A 206 -15.33 30.17 29.19
N VAL A 207 -15.25 30.16 27.85
CA VAL A 207 -14.21 30.87 27.10
C VAL A 207 -14.36 32.39 27.25
N ALA A 208 -15.58 32.91 27.37
CA ALA A 208 -15.82 34.32 27.65
C ALA A 208 -15.27 34.74 29.03
N GLU A 209 -15.39 33.88 30.03
CA GLU A 209 -14.86 34.11 31.38
C GLU A 209 -13.35 33.83 31.47
N ASN A 210 -12.82 32.93 30.64
CA ASN A 210 -11.43 32.46 30.65
C ASN A 210 -10.77 32.59 29.26
N PRO A 211 -10.57 33.82 28.73
CA PRO A 211 -10.16 34.04 27.34
C PRO A 211 -8.73 33.58 27.00
N ASN A 212 -7.90 33.25 27.99
CA ASN A 212 -6.53 32.77 27.77
C ASN A 212 -6.42 31.23 27.79
N ASP A 213 -7.52 30.52 28.04
CA ASP A 213 -7.53 29.05 28.09
C ASP A 213 -7.61 28.47 26.66
N LEU A 214 -6.44 28.21 26.07
CA LEU A 214 -6.32 27.71 24.71
C LEU A 214 -6.96 26.33 24.52
N TYR A 215 -7.05 25.51 25.57
CA TYR A 215 -7.65 24.18 25.51
C TYR A 215 -9.16 24.28 25.24
N TYR A 216 -9.88 25.08 26.03
CA TYR A 216 -11.32 25.27 25.84
C TYR A 216 -11.65 26.08 24.59
N LYS A 217 -10.79 27.02 24.17
CA LYS A 217 -10.93 27.68 22.87
C LYS A 217 -10.85 26.68 21.71
N THR A 218 -9.92 25.72 21.77
CA THR A 218 -9.80 24.66 20.76
C THR A 218 -11.08 23.81 20.70
N HIS A 219 -11.62 23.40 21.86
CA HIS A 219 -12.88 22.65 21.91
C HIS A 219 -14.08 23.45 21.41
N LEU A 220 -14.13 24.75 21.68
CA LEU A 220 -15.16 25.65 21.13
C LEU A 220 -15.08 25.69 19.59
N ALA A 221 -13.88 25.82 19.02
CA ALA A 221 -13.66 25.80 17.57
C ALA A 221 -14.05 24.45 16.95
N LYS A 222 -13.66 23.32 17.55
CA LYS A 222 -14.08 21.97 17.14
C LYS A 222 -15.61 21.82 17.19
N ASN A 223 -16.27 22.37 18.21
CA ASN A 223 -17.72 22.32 18.32
C ASN A 223 -18.42 23.17 17.23
N LEU A 224 -17.88 24.35 16.90
CA LEU A 224 -18.34 25.18 15.79
C LEU A 224 -18.18 24.47 14.44
N LEU A 225 -17.04 23.79 14.21
CA LEU A 225 -16.81 22.95 13.04
C LEU A 225 -17.89 21.86 12.92
N MET A 226 -18.20 21.17 14.02
CA MET A 226 -19.28 20.16 14.06
C MET A 226 -20.71 20.72 13.90
N LEU A 227 -20.88 22.03 14.09
CA LEU A 227 -22.12 22.77 13.82
C LEU A 227 -22.12 23.43 12.43
N GLU A 228 -21.12 23.14 11.60
CA GLU A 228 -20.94 23.68 10.24
C GLU A 228 -20.84 25.22 10.22
N LYS A 229 -20.34 25.82 11.31
CA LYS A 229 -20.07 27.26 11.43
C LYS A 229 -18.60 27.55 11.14
N PHE A 230 -18.18 27.28 9.91
CA PHE A 230 -16.77 27.20 9.53
C PHE A 230 -16.00 28.52 9.68
N GLU A 231 -16.60 29.66 9.36
CA GLU A 231 -15.94 30.97 9.46
C GLU A 231 -15.70 31.38 10.93
N ALA A 232 -16.65 31.05 11.80
CA ALA A 232 -16.50 31.28 13.24
C ALA A 232 -15.43 30.35 13.83
N ALA A 233 -15.40 29.09 13.40
CA ALA A 233 -14.37 28.14 13.80
C ALA A 233 -12.98 28.61 13.35
N GLU A 234 -12.85 29.07 12.10
CA GLU A 234 -11.59 29.53 11.52
C GLU A 234 -10.97 30.67 12.33
N LYS A 235 -11.79 31.66 12.70
CA LYS A 235 -11.33 32.78 13.51
C LYS A 235 -10.72 32.30 14.82
N ILE A 236 -11.37 31.36 15.51
CA ILE A 236 -10.88 30.83 16.79
C ILE A 236 -9.64 29.96 16.59
N PHE A 237 -9.60 29.10 15.57
CA PHE A 237 -8.41 28.29 15.26
C PHE A 237 -7.19 29.17 14.99
N SER A 238 -7.34 30.21 14.17
CA SER A 238 -6.30 31.19 13.88
C SER A 238 -5.81 31.91 15.15
N GLU A 239 -6.72 32.38 16.02
CA GLU A 239 -6.36 33.01 17.30
C GLU A 239 -5.58 32.06 18.23
N VAL A 240 -6.00 30.79 18.31
CA VAL A 240 -5.35 29.75 19.12
C VAL A 240 -3.95 29.46 18.58
N LEU A 241 -3.81 29.23 17.27
CA LEU A 241 -2.53 28.89 16.64
C LEU A 241 -1.49 30.02 16.75
N ASN A 242 -1.94 31.29 16.70
CA ASN A 242 -1.09 32.47 16.91
C ASN A 242 -0.62 32.62 18.36
N SER A 243 -1.43 32.19 19.32
CA SER A 243 -1.11 32.28 20.75
C SER A 243 -0.34 31.06 21.28
N MET A 244 -0.41 29.93 20.58
CA MET A 244 0.19 28.66 20.98
C MET A 244 1.65 28.56 20.54
N SER A 245 2.55 28.12 21.45
CA SER A 245 3.95 27.83 21.10
C SER A 245 4.04 26.78 19.98
N LYS A 246 4.99 26.98 19.05
CA LYS A 246 5.33 25.97 18.02
C LYS A 246 5.76 24.64 18.62
N SER A 247 6.36 24.63 19.81
CA SER A 247 6.78 23.40 20.50
C SER A 247 5.69 22.73 21.35
N SER A 248 4.46 23.24 21.32
CA SER A 248 3.35 22.67 22.11
C SER A 248 2.97 21.29 21.61
N LYS A 249 2.88 20.32 22.52
CA LYS A 249 2.43 18.94 22.20
C LYS A 249 0.98 18.87 21.70
N ALA A 250 0.15 19.86 22.02
CA ALA A 250 -1.22 19.96 21.54
C ALA A 250 -1.34 20.61 20.16
N ARG A 251 -0.27 21.24 19.65
CA ARG A 251 -0.30 21.98 18.38
C ARG A 251 -0.70 21.13 17.17
N PRO A 252 -0.19 19.89 16.98
CA PRO A 252 -0.58 19.05 15.85
C PRO A 252 -2.09 18.82 15.75
N GLU A 253 -2.76 18.55 16.87
CA GLU A 253 -4.21 18.37 16.90
C GLU A 253 -4.93 19.64 16.41
N VAL A 254 -4.55 20.82 16.92
CA VAL A 254 -5.15 22.09 16.51
C VAL A 254 -4.91 22.37 15.03
N LEU A 255 -3.69 22.13 14.53
CA LEU A 255 -3.35 22.28 13.11
C LEU A 255 -4.22 21.38 12.23
N ASN A 256 -4.45 20.12 12.63
CA ASN A 256 -5.26 19.19 11.84
C ASN A 256 -6.73 19.63 11.77
N TYR A 257 -7.35 20.01 12.90
CA TYR A 257 -8.74 20.49 12.87
C TYR A 257 -8.89 21.83 12.13
N ALA A 258 -7.92 22.73 12.24
CA ALA A 258 -7.89 23.96 11.46
C ALA A 258 -7.76 23.68 9.95
N ALA A 259 -6.86 22.76 9.56
CA ALA A 259 -6.70 22.36 8.17
C ALA A 259 -7.96 21.68 7.61
N LEU A 260 -8.63 20.83 8.41
CA LEU A 260 -9.92 20.25 8.04
C LEU A 260 -11.00 21.33 7.88
N ASN A 261 -11.04 22.34 8.75
CA ASN A 261 -11.95 23.47 8.62
C ASN A 261 -11.71 24.24 7.31
N LEU A 262 -10.45 24.52 6.98
CA LEU A 262 -10.04 25.18 5.73
C LEU A 262 -10.44 24.39 4.49
N LEU A 263 -10.36 23.06 4.51
CA LEU A 263 -10.88 22.21 3.43
C LEU A 263 -12.38 22.38 3.23
N ASN A 264 -13.17 22.53 4.31
CA ASN A 264 -14.63 22.72 4.21
C ASN A 264 -15.03 24.09 3.64
N ILE A 265 -14.12 25.07 3.61
CA ILE A 265 -14.32 26.40 3.01
C ILE A 265 -13.47 26.63 1.75
N ASP A 266 -13.08 25.54 1.08
CA ASP A 266 -12.33 25.51 -0.18
C ASP A 266 -10.96 26.25 -0.16
N LYS A 267 -10.37 26.45 1.02
CA LYS A 267 -9.03 27.05 1.19
C LYS A 267 -7.95 25.97 1.18
N ILE A 268 -7.83 25.27 0.05
CA ILE A 268 -7.03 24.04 -0.08
C ILE A 268 -5.54 24.28 0.19
N ASP A 269 -4.96 25.35 -0.35
CA ASP A 269 -3.52 25.62 -0.17
C ASP A 269 -3.17 25.94 1.30
N GLU A 270 -4.02 26.72 1.98
CA GLU A 270 -3.84 27.01 3.41
C GLU A 270 -3.96 25.73 4.25
N ALA A 271 -4.90 24.83 3.91
CA ALA A 271 -5.05 23.54 4.57
C ALA A 271 -3.81 22.64 4.41
N ILE A 272 -3.21 22.60 3.20
CA ILE A 272 -1.97 21.86 2.93
C ILE A 272 -0.83 22.36 3.80
N GLU A 273 -0.67 23.68 3.92
CA GLU A 273 0.41 24.26 4.73
C GLU A 273 0.25 23.93 6.22
N LEU A 274 -0.96 24.03 6.77
CA LEU A 274 -1.21 23.63 8.16
C LEU A 274 -0.98 22.13 8.40
N ALA A 275 -1.39 21.27 7.46
CA ALA A 275 -1.19 19.84 7.56
C ALA A 275 0.31 19.45 7.46
N LYS A 276 1.08 20.11 6.58
CA LYS A 276 2.54 19.94 6.52
C LYS A 276 3.22 20.42 7.81
N GLU A 277 2.79 21.54 8.36
CA GLU A 277 3.29 22.00 9.67
C GLU A 277 2.99 20.96 10.75
N SER A 278 1.80 20.36 10.73
CA SER A 278 1.44 19.30 11.68
C SER A 278 2.37 18.09 11.57
N ILE A 279 2.64 17.60 10.36
CA ILE A 279 3.57 16.49 10.11
C ILE A 279 5.01 16.82 10.56
N ALA A 280 5.45 18.07 10.37
CA ALA A 280 6.77 18.50 10.84
C ALA A 280 6.89 18.47 12.37
N ASN A 281 5.79 18.72 13.09
CA ASN A 281 5.75 18.65 14.56
C ASN A 281 5.59 17.22 15.09
N LEU A 282 4.78 16.41 14.41
CA LEU A 282 4.53 15.02 14.75
C LEU A 282 4.56 14.17 13.47
N PRO A 283 5.73 13.57 13.16
CA PRO A 283 5.87 12.69 12.01
C PRO A 283 5.00 11.45 12.16
N LEU A 284 4.51 10.90 11.04
CA LEU A 284 3.86 9.59 11.00
C LEU A 284 2.54 9.53 11.80
N GLN A 285 1.69 10.55 11.63
CA GLN A 285 0.31 10.61 12.15
C GLN A 285 -0.71 10.43 11.01
N SER A 286 -1.86 9.82 11.29
CA SER A 286 -2.88 9.49 10.29
C SER A 286 -3.71 10.71 9.87
N PHE A 287 -4.04 11.61 10.80
CA PHE A 287 -4.96 12.73 10.50
C PHE A 287 -4.40 13.75 9.50
N ALA A 288 -3.18 14.21 9.71
CA ALA A 288 -2.56 15.18 8.79
C ALA A 288 -2.39 14.58 7.38
N ASN A 289 -2.02 13.30 7.30
CA ASN A 289 -1.88 12.58 6.03
C ASN A 289 -3.23 12.37 5.34
N TYR A 290 -4.31 12.12 6.08
CA TYR A 290 -5.67 12.13 5.53
C TYR A 290 -6.00 13.46 4.87
N ILE A 291 -5.77 14.58 5.58
CA ILE A 291 -6.06 15.93 5.09
C ILE A 291 -5.24 16.24 3.83
N LEU A 292 -3.95 15.88 3.81
CA LEU A 292 -3.12 16.02 2.60
C LEU A 292 -3.63 15.16 1.45
N GLY A 293 -4.05 13.91 1.72
CA GLY A 293 -4.65 13.03 0.73
C GLY A 293 -5.89 13.63 0.07
N GLU A 294 -6.82 14.16 0.87
CA GLU A 294 -8.01 14.86 0.37
C GLU A 294 -7.61 16.12 -0.42
N ALA A 295 -6.74 16.95 0.13
CA ALA A 295 -6.33 18.22 -0.46
C ALA A 295 -5.66 18.03 -1.83
N TYR A 296 -4.69 17.11 -1.92
CA TYR A 296 -4.01 16.81 -3.17
C TYR A 296 -4.94 16.11 -4.18
N SER A 297 -5.87 15.27 -3.71
CA SER A 297 -6.91 14.69 -4.59
C SER A 297 -7.78 15.76 -5.22
N LEU A 298 -8.22 16.77 -4.45
CA LEU A 298 -8.99 17.91 -4.96
C LEU A 298 -8.19 18.74 -5.98
N LYS A 299 -6.88 18.89 -5.77
CA LYS A 299 -5.97 19.55 -6.73
C LYS A 299 -5.61 18.68 -7.94
N ARG A 300 -6.02 17.41 -7.96
CA ARG A 300 -5.62 16.38 -8.94
C ARG A 300 -4.11 16.11 -8.98
N ASP A 301 -3.42 16.39 -7.88
CA ASP A 301 -2.02 15.98 -7.69
C ASP A 301 -2.01 14.54 -7.13
N PHE A 302 -2.33 13.60 -8.01
CA PHE A 302 -2.54 12.20 -7.63
C PHE A 302 -1.30 11.52 -7.06
N SER A 303 -0.10 11.98 -7.44
CA SER A 303 1.16 11.48 -6.90
C SER A 303 1.30 11.83 -5.41
N LEU A 304 1.12 13.11 -5.06
CA LEU A 304 1.18 13.54 -3.67
C LEU A 304 0.00 13.02 -2.85
N ALA A 305 -1.17 12.85 -3.47
CA ALA A 305 -2.32 12.24 -2.81
C ALA A 305 -2.05 10.78 -2.42
N LEU A 306 -1.51 9.97 -3.34
CA LEU A 306 -1.11 8.59 -3.06
C LEU A 306 -0.02 8.54 -1.99
N GLU A 307 1.00 9.40 -2.07
CA GLU A 307 2.04 9.49 -1.05
C GLU A 307 1.45 9.75 0.34
N ALA A 308 0.52 10.70 0.44
CA ALA A 308 -0.17 11.00 1.69
C ALA A 308 -1.00 9.82 2.22
N TYR A 309 -1.80 9.15 1.38
CA TYR A 309 -2.58 7.99 1.82
C TYR A 309 -1.71 6.77 2.17
N PHE A 310 -0.59 6.53 1.49
CA PHE A 310 0.35 5.48 1.90
C PHE A 310 1.07 5.82 3.20
N ASN A 311 1.39 7.08 3.45
CA ASN A 311 1.92 7.51 4.75
C ASN A 311 0.88 7.37 5.86
N MET A 312 -0.40 7.65 5.56
CA MET A 312 -1.51 7.36 6.47
C MET A 312 -1.59 5.85 6.78
N GLN A 313 -1.53 4.99 5.75
CA GLN A 313 -1.55 3.54 5.95
C GLN A 313 -0.41 3.07 6.86
N LYS A 314 0.81 3.57 6.65
CA LYS A 314 1.97 3.27 7.51
C LYS A 314 1.75 3.75 8.94
N ALA A 315 1.12 4.90 9.14
CA ALA A 315 0.79 5.43 10.47
C ALA A 315 -0.24 4.58 11.21
N ILE A 316 -1.23 4.05 10.49
CA ILE A 316 -2.22 3.11 11.05
C ILE A 316 -1.57 1.79 11.43
N GLU A 317 -0.67 1.26 10.59
CA GLU A 317 0.04 0.00 10.83
C GLU A 317 1.09 0.13 11.96
N ASN A 318 1.67 1.31 12.13
CA ASN A 318 2.72 1.59 13.11
C ASN A 318 2.42 2.88 13.90
N PRO A 319 1.37 2.88 14.75
CA PRO A 319 0.95 4.08 15.44
C PRO A 319 2.01 4.53 16.45
N SER A 320 2.44 5.79 16.38
CA SER A 320 3.33 6.36 17.40
C SER A 320 2.56 6.57 18.71
N PHE A 321 3.23 6.36 19.84
CA PHE A 321 2.60 6.54 21.16
C PHE A 321 2.07 7.98 21.34
N GLU A 322 2.81 8.97 20.84
CA GLU A 322 2.43 10.37 20.82
C GLU A 322 1.20 10.64 19.94
N ALA A 323 1.10 10.03 18.75
CA ALA A 323 -0.08 10.16 17.88
C ALA A 323 -1.33 9.56 18.54
N VAL A 324 -1.20 8.38 19.16
CA VAL A 324 -2.30 7.74 19.91
C VAL A 324 -2.75 8.62 21.07
N LEU A 325 -1.83 9.28 21.77
CA LEU A 325 -2.17 10.20 22.85
C LEU A 325 -2.83 11.50 22.37
N SER A 326 -2.51 11.97 21.16
CA SER A 326 -3.10 13.19 20.58
C SER A 326 -4.47 12.99 19.93
N GLY A 327 -5.01 11.75 19.92
CA GLY A 327 -6.27 11.44 19.26
C GLY A 327 -6.11 11.34 17.74
N ASP A 328 -5.27 10.39 17.29
CA ASP A 328 -5.05 10.16 15.86
C ASP A 328 -6.34 9.81 15.11
N TYR A 329 -6.44 10.24 13.86
CA TYR A 329 -7.64 10.06 13.06
C TYR A 329 -7.79 8.61 12.63
N PHE A 330 -8.95 8.05 12.95
CA PHE A 330 -9.32 6.72 12.49
C PHE A 330 -10.15 6.82 11.21
N ILE A 331 -9.71 6.11 10.17
CA ILE A 331 -10.51 5.83 8.98
C ILE A 331 -10.72 4.32 8.89
N ALA A 332 -11.89 3.88 8.46
CA ALA A 332 -12.10 2.46 8.18
C ALA A 332 -11.13 2.00 7.08
N PRO A 333 -10.39 0.89 7.27
CA PRO A 333 -9.38 0.44 6.29
C PRO A 333 -9.92 0.27 4.87
N GLU A 334 -11.15 -0.20 4.71
CA GLU A 334 -11.80 -0.34 3.41
C GLU A 334 -12.04 1.02 2.71
N ILE A 335 -12.26 2.10 3.47
CA ILE A 335 -12.42 3.45 2.92
C ILE A 335 -11.07 4.00 2.46
N LEU A 336 -9.98 3.71 3.19
CA LEU A 336 -8.64 4.06 2.74
C LEU A 336 -8.28 3.35 1.42
N HIS A 337 -8.53 2.04 1.35
CA HIS A 337 -8.36 1.27 0.11
C HIS A 337 -9.21 1.80 -1.04
N TRP A 338 -10.47 2.19 -0.77
CA TRP A 338 -11.31 2.84 -1.78
C TRP A 338 -10.72 4.16 -2.27
N LYS A 339 -10.19 5.02 -1.38
CA LYS A 339 -9.58 6.30 -1.76
C LYS A 339 -8.34 6.09 -2.63
N ILE A 340 -7.45 5.19 -2.22
CA ILE A 340 -6.24 4.83 -2.99
C ILE A 340 -6.63 4.22 -4.35
N GLY A 341 -7.54 3.25 -4.37
CA GLY A 341 -8.03 2.62 -5.60
C GLY A 341 -8.71 3.59 -6.55
N SER A 342 -9.43 4.60 -6.02
CA SER A 342 -10.06 5.65 -6.82
C SER A 342 -9.04 6.56 -7.49
N ILE A 343 -7.91 6.85 -6.83
CA ILE A 343 -6.81 7.60 -7.44
C ILE A 343 -6.16 6.76 -8.55
N PHE A 344 -5.85 5.48 -8.30
CA PHE A 344 -5.31 4.59 -9.32
C PHE A 344 -6.24 4.49 -10.54
N LEU A 345 -7.55 4.39 -10.30
CA LEU A 345 -8.56 4.41 -11.38
C LEU A 345 -8.53 5.74 -12.16
N ALA A 346 -8.36 6.88 -11.47
CA ALA A 346 -8.30 8.20 -12.10
C ALA A 346 -7.06 8.39 -12.98
N ILE A 347 -5.94 7.76 -12.64
CA ILE A 347 -4.70 7.77 -13.45
C ILE A 347 -4.62 6.60 -14.45
N ASN A 348 -5.71 5.86 -14.63
CA ASN A 348 -5.82 4.68 -15.51
C ASN A 348 -4.90 3.50 -15.16
N ASP A 349 -4.42 3.43 -13.91
CA ASP A 349 -3.70 2.27 -13.39
C ASP A 349 -4.73 1.22 -12.89
N PHE A 350 -5.31 0.50 -13.84
CA PHE A 350 -6.43 -0.40 -13.58
C PHE A 350 -6.04 -1.61 -12.72
N GLU A 351 -4.80 -2.09 -12.82
CA GLU A 351 -4.33 -3.25 -12.05
C GLU A 351 -4.24 -2.91 -10.56
N ASN A 352 -3.58 -1.80 -10.22
CA ASN A 352 -3.50 -1.36 -8.82
C ASN A 352 -4.85 -0.89 -8.29
N ALA A 353 -5.69 -0.25 -9.12
CA ALA A 353 -7.06 0.08 -8.74
C ALA A 353 -7.88 -1.16 -8.36
N ALA A 354 -7.84 -2.21 -9.18
CA ALA A 354 -8.51 -3.48 -8.88
C ALA A 354 -8.01 -4.08 -7.56
N LEU A 355 -6.69 -4.14 -7.38
CA LEU A 355 -6.08 -4.71 -6.18
C LEU A 355 -6.52 -4.00 -4.90
N GLU A 356 -6.56 -2.66 -4.91
CA GLU A 356 -7.00 -1.87 -3.76
C GLU A 356 -8.49 -2.07 -3.47
N PHE A 357 -9.35 -2.05 -4.50
CA PHE A 357 -10.77 -2.34 -4.29
C PHE A 357 -10.98 -3.77 -3.76
N GLU A 358 -10.22 -4.76 -4.22
CA GLU A 358 -10.26 -6.12 -3.67
C GLU A 358 -9.83 -6.19 -2.21
N LYS A 359 -8.78 -5.46 -1.81
CA LYS A 359 -8.37 -5.35 -0.40
C LYS A 359 -9.51 -4.79 0.44
N GLY A 360 -10.15 -3.71 -0.02
CA GLY A 360 -11.34 -3.15 0.63
C GLY A 360 -12.50 -4.15 0.74
N LEU A 361 -12.80 -4.90 -0.33
CA LEU A 361 -13.87 -5.91 -0.33
C LEU A 361 -13.56 -7.14 0.52
N LYS A 362 -12.28 -7.50 0.70
CA LYS A 362 -11.89 -8.57 1.64
C LYS A 362 -12.21 -8.19 3.09
N ILE A 363 -12.09 -6.91 3.42
CA ILE A 363 -12.38 -6.37 4.75
C ILE A 363 -13.89 -6.18 4.93
N SER A 364 -14.54 -5.58 3.93
CA SER A 364 -15.98 -5.30 3.94
C SER A 364 -16.61 -5.71 2.60
N PRO A 365 -17.07 -6.97 2.46
CA PRO A 365 -17.57 -7.51 1.19
C PRO A 365 -18.81 -6.80 0.62
N GLN A 366 -19.51 -6.06 1.48
CA GLN A 366 -20.73 -5.33 1.12
C GLN A 366 -20.46 -3.85 0.87
N ASN A 367 -19.22 -3.37 0.97
CA ASN A 367 -18.90 -1.96 0.82
C ASN A 367 -19.23 -1.46 -0.60
N LEU A 368 -20.23 -0.58 -0.69
CA LEU A 368 -20.72 -0.03 -1.96
C LEU A 368 -19.62 0.64 -2.78
N HIS A 369 -18.76 1.45 -2.13
CA HIS A 369 -17.72 2.21 -2.82
C HIS A 369 -16.68 1.31 -3.49
N CYS A 370 -16.24 0.25 -2.80
CA CYS A 370 -15.30 -0.71 -3.38
C CYS A 370 -15.95 -1.56 -4.48
N LEU A 371 -17.23 -1.97 -4.32
CA LEU A 371 -17.96 -2.71 -5.36
C LEU A 371 -18.08 -1.89 -6.65
N VAL A 372 -18.48 -0.62 -6.54
CA VAL A 372 -18.61 0.29 -7.68
C VAL A 372 -17.25 0.62 -8.29
N GLY A 373 -16.21 0.82 -7.46
CA GLY A 373 -14.84 1.01 -7.92
C GLY A 373 -14.35 -0.17 -8.75
N PHE A 374 -14.51 -1.39 -8.25
CA PHE A 374 -14.12 -2.62 -8.94
C PHE A 374 -14.91 -2.83 -10.24
N ALA A 375 -16.22 -2.54 -10.23
CA ALA A 375 -17.03 -2.57 -11.44
C ALA A 375 -16.58 -1.56 -12.50
N ASN A 376 -16.16 -0.35 -12.08
CA ASN A 376 -15.59 0.66 -12.98
C ASN A 376 -14.27 0.18 -13.59
N VAL A 377 -13.38 -0.44 -12.81
CA VAL A 377 -12.15 -1.03 -13.34
C VAL A 377 -12.47 -2.09 -14.39
N ALA A 378 -13.36 -3.05 -14.07
CA ALA A 378 -13.78 -4.07 -15.02
C ALA A 378 -14.39 -3.47 -16.30
N TYR A 379 -15.19 -2.40 -16.18
CA TYR A 379 -15.76 -1.67 -17.31
C TYR A 379 -14.67 -1.03 -18.18
N LYS A 380 -13.72 -0.31 -17.57
CA LYS A 380 -12.61 0.36 -18.29
C LYS A 380 -11.68 -0.63 -18.97
N MET A 381 -11.45 -1.80 -18.37
CA MET A 381 -10.69 -2.89 -18.96
C MET A 381 -11.48 -3.68 -20.02
N LYS A 382 -12.76 -3.32 -20.29
CA LYS A 382 -13.68 -4.00 -21.23
C LYS A 382 -14.12 -5.40 -20.80
N HIS A 383 -14.02 -5.73 -19.52
CA HIS A 383 -14.59 -6.94 -18.91
C HIS A 383 -16.06 -6.68 -18.53
N PHE A 384 -16.91 -6.38 -19.51
CA PHE A 384 -18.26 -5.87 -19.27
C PHE A 384 -19.16 -6.86 -18.52
N GLU A 385 -19.07 -8.17 -18.81
CA GLU A 385 -19.85 -9.20 -18.10
C GLU A 385 -19.48 -9.27 -16.59
N LEU A 386 -18.20 -9.10 -16.25
CA LEU A 386 -17.75 -9.03 -14.86
C LEU A 386 -18.25 -7.75 -14.19
N SER A 387 -18.12 -6.61 -14.87
CA SER A 387 -18.63 -5.32 -14.38
C SER A 387 -20.13 -5.40 -14.06
N LYS A 388 -20.93 -5.94 -14.99
CA LYS A 388 -22.37 -6.15 -14.80
C LYS A 388 -22.67 -7.01 -13.58
N LYS A 389 -22.03 -8.17 -13.45
CA LYS A 389 -22.24 -9.08 -12.32
C LYS A 389 -21.96 -8.42 -10.96
N VAL A 390 -20.90 -7.62 -10.87
CA VAL A 390 -20.55 -6.90 -9.64
C VAL A 390 -21.59 -5.81 -9.32
N LEU A 391 -22.04 -5.08 -10.34
CA LEU A 391 -23.07 -4.04 -10.18
C LEU A 391 -24.43 -4.62 -9.79
N GLU A 392 -24.84 -5.75 -10.35
CA GLU A 392 -26.08 -6.45 -9.97
C GLU A 392 -26.03 -6.89 -8.50
N ASN A 393 -24.89 -7.41 -8.04
CA ASN A 393 -24.70 -7.73 -6.63
C ASN A 393 -24.80 -6.48 -5.74
N ALA A 394 -24.15 -5.39 -6.14
CA ALA A 394 -24.27 -4.10 -5.42
C ALA A 394 -25.73 -3.61 -5.40
N PHE A 395 -26.48 -3.76 -6.49
CA PHE A 395 -27.88 -3.35 -6.57
C PHE A 395 -28.80 -4.19 -5.67
N LEU A 396 -28.52 -5.49 -5.49
CA LEU A 396 -29.25 -6.33 -4.54
C LEU A 396 -29.08 -5.84 -3.10
N LEU A 397 -27.87 -5.39 -2.74
CA LEU A 397 -27.57 -4.83 -1.42
C LEU A 397 -28.15 -3.42 -1.24
N TYR A 398 -28.18 -2.62 -2.31
CA TYR A 398 -28.57 -1.21 -2.28
C TYR A 398 -29.64 -0.86 -3.34
N PRO A 399 -30.86 -1.44 -3.25
CA PRO A 399 -31.86 -1.39 -4.34
C PRO A 399 -32.47 0.00 -4.58
N LYS A 400 -32.27 0.95 -3.66
CA LYS A 400 -32.74 2.34 -3.81
C LYS A 400 -31.74 3.25 -4.51
N ASN A 401 -30.53 2.77 -4.81
CA ASN A 401 -29.51 3.59 -5.46
C ASN A 401 -29.76 3.65 -6.98
N THR A 402 -30.23 4.80 -7.46
CA THR A 402 -30.57 5.02 -8.88
C THR A 402 -29.35 5.08 -9.80
N GLU A 403 -28.16 5.39 -9.26
CA GLU A 403 -26.92 5.46 -10.04
C GLU A 403 -26.45 4.07 -10.47
N LEU A 404 -26.61 3.06 -9.59
CA LEU A 404 -26.31 1.66 -9.91
C LEU A 404 -27.14 1.16 -11.10
N ALA A 405 -28.44 1.44 -11.10
CA ALA A 405 -29.33 1.05 -12.19
C ALA A 405 -28.92 1.70 -13.52
N SER A 406 -28.52 2.97 -13.49
CA SER A 406 -28.04 3.69 -14.67
C SER A 406 -26.73 3.10 -15.20
N PHE A 407 -25.81 2.73 -14.30
CA PHE A 407 -24.54 2.13 -14.69
C PHE A 407 -24.73 0.73 -15.30
N ILE A 408 -25.59 -0.12 -14.72
CA ILE A 408 -25.93 -1.44 -15.28
C ILE A 408 -26.45 -1.30 -16.73
N ALA A 409 -27.34 -0.34 -16.98
CA ALA A 409 -27.86 -0.09 -18.32
C ALA A 409 -26.77 0.35 -19.32
N GLU A 410 -25.78 1.12 -18.89
CA GLU A 410 -24.62 1.49 -19.71
C GLU A 410 -23.76 0.25 -20.05
N VAL A 411 -23.47 -0.59 -19.06
CA VAL A 411 -22.70 -1.84 -19.27
C VAL A 411 -23.44 -2.78 -20.23
N ASP A 412 -24.76 -2.91 -20.10
CA ASP A 412 -25.59 -3.71 -21.00
C ASP A 412 -25.52 -3.23 -22.45
N LYS A 413 -25.51 -1.91 -22.66
CA LYS A 413 -25.30 -1.34 -24.00
C LYS A 413 -23.93 -1.76 -24.57
N LYS A 414 -22.87 -1.72 -23.77
CA LYS A 414 -21.51 -2.13 -24.19
C LYS A 414 -21.39 -3.63 -24.48
N ILE A 415 -22.04 -4.48 -23.70
CA ILE A 415 -22.11 -5.93 -23.98
C ILE A 415 -22.77 -6.18 -25.34
N ASN A 416 -23.86 -5.48 -25.64
CA ASN A 416 -24.55 -5.60 -26.92
C ASN A 416 -23.71 -5.05 -28.09
N GLU A 417 -23.00 -3.93 -27.92
CA GLU A 417 -22.04 -3.40 -28.90
C GLU A 417 -20.90 -4.41 -29.20
N GLN A 418 -20.33 -5.05 -28.18
CA GLN A 418 -19.31 -6.10 -28.37
C GLN A 418 -19.86 -7.32 -29.11
N LYS A 419 -21.10 -7.74 -28.85
CA LYS A 419 -21.72 -8.86 -29.56
C LYS A 419 -21.89 -8.59 -31.06
N VAL A 420 -22.06 -7.32 -31.45
CA VAL A 420 -22.13 -6.89 -32.86
C VAL A 420 -20.74 -6.81 -33.51
N GLU A 421 -19.69 -6.45 -32.77
CA GLU A 421 -18.28 -6.50 -33.27
C GLU A 421 -17.72 -7.92 -33.38
N VAL A 422 -18.10 -8.84 -32.48
CA VAL A 422 -17.61 -10.23 -32.48
C VAL A 422 -18.19 -11.06 -33.63
N THR A 423 -19.32 -10.66 -34.22
CA THR A 423 -19.87 -11.32 -35.42
C THR A 423 -19.00 -11.18 -36.68
N ASP A 424 -17.99 -10.29 -36.69
CA ASP A 424 -17.04 -10.14 -37.80
C ASP A 424 -15.66 -10.80 -37.58
N ASN A 425 -15.39 -11.40 -36.41
CA ASN A 425 -14.13 -12.10 -36.15
C ASN A 425 -14.36 -13.57 -35.77
N LYS A 426 -14.18 -14.47 -36.74
CA LYS A 426 -14.15 -15.93 -36.52
C LYS A 426 -13.15 -16.29 -35.41
N GLN A 427 -13.62 -16.93 -34.34
CA GLN A 427 -12.75 -17.56 -33.33
C GLN A 427 -11.71 -18.46 -34.00
N LYS A 428 -10.44 -18.13 -33.82
CA LYS A 428 -9.30 -18.85 -34.39
C LYS A 428 -9.02 -20.10 -33.55
N LYS A 429 -9.06 -21.28 -34.18
CA LYS A 429 -8.80 -22.58 -33.53
C LYS A 429 -7.33 -22.99 -33.73
N LEU A 430 -6.63 -23.36 -32.65
CA LEU A 430 -5.26 -23.89 -32.73
C LEU A 430 -5.23 -25.17 -33.58
N THR A 431 -4.13 -25.38 -34.30
CA THR A 431 -3.89 -26.60 -35.09
C THR A 431 -3.19 -27.68 -34.25
N GLN A 432 -2.98 -28.88 -34.80
CA GLN A 432 -2.16 -29.93 -34.15
C GLN A 432 -0.66 -29.64 -34.18
N ASN A 433 -0.23 -28.55 -34.82
CA ASN A 433 1.18 -28.17 -34.94
C ASN A 433 1.76 -27.74 -33.58
N LEU A 434 3.05 -28.00 -33.37
CA LEU A 434 3.67 -27.85 -32.06
C LEU A 434 4.26 -26.44 -31.86
N ILE A 435 5.05 -25.93 -32.80
CA ILE A 435 5.83 -24.69 -32.63
C ILE A 435 5.61 -23.72 -33.80
N SER A 436 5.26 -22.47 -33.51
CA SER A 436 5.31 -21.34 -34.44
C SER A 436 6.55 -20.50 -34.13
N LEU A 437 7.36 -20.18 -35.14
CA LEU A 437 8.35 -19.10 -35.03
C LEU A 437 7.66 -17.77 -35.30
N CYS A 438 7.81 -16.81 -34.39
CA CYS A 438 7.30 -15.44 -34.54
C CYS A 438 8.46 -14.45 -34.48
N MET A 439 8.58 -13.59 -35.50
CA MET A 439 9.65 -12.59 -35.57
C MET A 439 9.12 -11.25 -36.07
N ILE A 440 9.80 -10.17 -35.67
CA ILE A 440 9.73 -8.87 -36.32
C ILE A 440 11.07 -8.62 -37.03
N VAL A 441 11.04 -8.06 -38.23
CA VAL A 441 12.26 -7.79 -39.00
C VAL A 441 12.25 -6.39 -39.62
N LYS A 442 13.45 -5.85 -39.83
CA LYS A 442 13.71 -4.66 -40.64
C LYS A 442 15.16 -4.62 -41.08
N ASN A 443 15.42 -4.74 -42.38
CA ASN A 443 16.77 -4.64 -42.97
C ASN A 443 17.80 -5.61 -42.37
N GLU A 444 17.45 -6.90 -42.32
CA GLU A 444 18.22 -7.98 -41.71
C GLU A 444 18.78 -8.97 -42.75
N GLU A 445 19.01 -8.56 -44.01
CA GLU A 445 19.42 -9.49 -45.07
C GLU A 445 20.72 -10.28 -44.76
N LYS A 446 21.58 -9.74 -43.89
CA LYS A 446 22.83 -10.37 -43.46
C LYS A 446 22.63 -11.41 -42.36
N MET A 447 21.74 -11.15 -41.41
CA MET A 447 21.57 -11.98 -40.21
C MET A 447 20.41 -12.95 -40.37
N LEU A 448 19.34 -12.60 -41.07
CA LEU A 448 18.15 -13.44 -41.18
C LEU A 448 18.41 -14.87 -41.71
N PRO A 449 19.26 -15.12 -42.74
CA PRO A 449 19.48 -16.47 -43.25
C PRO A 449 19.92 -17.47 -42.18
N GLY A 450 20.95 -17.12 -41.39
CA GLY A 450 21.43 -18.01 -40.33
C GLY A 450 20.38 -18.23 -39.24
N CYS A 451 19.55 -17.22 -38.95
CA CYS A 451 18.47 -17.34 -37.96
C CYS A 451 17.51 -18.46 -38.38
N LEU A 452 17.04 -18.36 -39.62
CA LEU A 452 16.05 -19.29 -40.16
C LEU A 452 16.66 -20.68 -40.36
N GLU A 453 17.91 -20.80 -40.82
CA GLU A 453 18.63 -22.08 -40.87
C GLU A 453 18.70 -22.77 -39.50
N SER A 454 18.85 -21.99 -38.42
CA SER A 454 18.93 -22.53 -37.06
C SER A 454 17.61 -23.08 -36.51
N VAL A 455 16.47 -22.89 -37.19
CA VAL A 455 15.15 -23.32 -36.69
C VAL A 455 14.21 -23.95 -37.74
N CYS A 456 14.52 -23.86 -39.04
CA CYS A 456 13.57 -24.20 -40.13
C CYS A 456 13.11 -25.67 -40.14
N ASP A 457 13.92 -26.59 -39.63
CA ASP A 457 13.61 -28.02 -39.52
C ASP A 457 12.92 -28.40 -38.19
N ILE A 458 12.73 -27.43 -37.30
CA ILE A 458 12.24 -27.63 -35.93
C ILE A 458 10.85 -27.02 -35.74
N VAL A 459 10.57 -25.90 -36.40
CA VAL A 459 9.30 -25.19 -36.28
C VAL A 459 8.31 -25.67 -37.34
N ASP A 460 7.03 -25.69 -37.01
CA ASP A 460 5.97 -26.17 -37.91
C ASP A 460 5.40 -25.02 -38.78
N GLU A 461 5.63 -23.77 -38.39
CA GLU A 461 5.38 -22.59 -39.22
C GLU A 461 6.29 -21.42 -38.85
N ILE A 462 6.57 -20.56 -39.82
CA ILE A 462 7.35 -19.33 -39.65
C ILE A 462 6.46 -18.12 -39.97
N ILE A 463 6.36 -17.19 -39.02
CA ILE A 463 5.58 -15.97 -39.13
C ILE A 463 6.51 -14.79 -38.91
N ILE A 464 6.60 -13.94 -39.93
CA ILE A 464 7.46 -12.77 -39.92
C ILE A 464 6.61 -11.54 -40.18
N VAL A 465 6.71 -10.56 -39.28
CA VAL A 465 6.15 -9.23 -39.45
C VAL A 465 7.27 -8.29 -39.89
N ASP A 466 7.20 -7.85 -41.14
CA ASP A 466 8.09 -6.82 -41.67
C ASP A 466 7.60 -5.43 -41.27
N THR A 467 8.52 -4.63 -40.70
CA THR A 467 8.24 -3.27 -40.23
C THR A 467 8.72 -2.19 -41.20
N GLY A 468 8.93 -2.56 -42.46
CA GLY A 468 9.34 -1.68 -43.56
C GLY A 468 10.80 -1.89 -43.97
N SER A 469 11.16 -3.13 -44.34
CA SER A 469 12.46 -3.43 -44.95
C SER A 469 12.57 -2.85 -46.36
N THR A 470 13.78 -2.41 -46.72
CA THR A 470 14.15 -1.85 -48.02
C THR A 470 15.23 -2.67 -48.74
N ASP A 471 15.75 -3.70 -48.09
CA ASP A 471 16.77 -4.62 -48.59
C ASP A 471 16.14 -5.99 -48.96
N LYS A 472 16.94 -7.05 -49.10
CA LYS A 472 16.45 -8.38 -49.49
C LYS A 472 15.84 -9.19 -48.35
N THR A 473 15.58 -8.61 -47.18
CA THR A 473 15.07 -9.32 -45.99
C THR A 473 13.80 -10.12 -46.28
N VAL A 474 12.82 -9.51 -46.94
CA VAL A 474 11.54 -10.17 -47.25
C VAL A 474 11.73 -11.31 -48.25
N GLU A 475 12.52 -11.10 -49.31
CA GLU A 475 12.83 -12.13 -50.31
C GLU A 475 13.53 -13.35 -49.68
N ILE A 476 14.45 -13.11 -48.74
CA ILE A 476 15.12 -14.17 -47.98
C ILE A 476 14.11 -14.93 -47.14
N ALA A 477 13.27 -14.23 -46.37
CA ALA A 477 12.25 -14.85 -45.52
C ALA A 477 11.31 -15.79 -46.31
N GLU A 478 10.85 -15.35 -47.49
CA GLU A 478 9.98 -16.13 -48.37
C GLU A 478 10.64 -17.43 -48.86
N LYS A 479 11.95 -17.43 -49.12
CA LYS A 479 12.70 -18.63 -49.52
C LYS A 479 12.72 -19.71 -48.44
N PHE A 480 12.59 -19.33 -47.18
CA PHE A 480 12.47 -20.25 -46.03
C PHE A 480 11.01 -20.67 -45.75
N GLY A 481 10.06 -20.28 -46.61
CA GLY A 481 8.64 -20.61 -46.44
C GLY A 481 7.93 -19.78 -45.35
N ALA A 482 8.49 -18.63 -44.98
CA ALA A 482 7.87 -17.73 -44.02
C ALA A 482 6.58 -17.10 -44.55
N LYS A 483 5.56 -17.03 -43.69
CA LYS A 483 4.36 -16.22 -43.94
C LYS A 483 4.69 -14.77 -43.55
N ILE A 484 4.73 -13.90 -44.57
CA ILE A 484 5.07 -12.48 -44.39
C ILE A 484 3.82 -11.65 -44.16
N TYR A 485 3.86 -10.83 -43.13
CA TYR A 485 2.86 -9.81 -42.84
C TYR A 485 3.55 -8.46 -42.71
N HIS A 486 2.83 -7.38 -43.00
CA HIS A 486 3.37 -6.03 -42.91
C HIS A 486 2.71 -5.26 -41.77
N PHE A 487 3.52 -4.60 -40.96
CA PHE A 487 3.05 -3.73 -39.88
C PHE A 487 3.76 -2.40 -39.94
N LYS A 488 3.00 -1.30 -39.99
CA LYS A 488 3.58 0.03 -39.98
C LYS A 488 4.22 0.29 -38.62
N TRP A 489 5.53 0.58 -38.60
CA TRP A 489 6.25 0.96 -37.39
C TRP A 489 5.58 2.15 -36.69
N GLN A 490 5.31 1.99 -35.40
CA GLN A 490 4.56 2.93 -34.55
C GLN A 490 5.32 3.29 -33.27
N ASP A 491 6.66 3.20 -33.29
CA ASP A 491 7.50 3.47 -32.11
C ASP A 491 7.15 2.56 -30.91
N ASP A 492 6.73 1.32 -31.17
CA ASP A 492 6.33 0.32 -30.17
C ASP A 492 6.67 -1.10 -30.65
N PHE A 493 7.62 -1.74 -29.97
CA PHE A 493 8.06 -3.12 -30.25
C PHE A 493 7.01 -4.16 -29.88
N ALA A 494 6.27 -3.96 -28.78
CA ALA A 494 5.21 -4.87 -28.37
C ALA A 494 4.09 -4.92 -29.40
N LEU A 495 3.69 -3.79 -29.99
CA LEU A 495 2.67 -3.79 -31.05
C LEU A 495 3.11 -4.61 -32.26
N ALA A 496 4.35 -4.44 -32.73
CA ALA A 496 4.88 -5.20 -33.86
C ALA A 496 4.98 -6.71 -33.53
N ARG A 497 5.44 -7.08 -32.33
CA ARG A 497 5.49 -8.48 -31.90
C ARG A 497 4.09 -9.07 -31.73
N ASN A 498 3.16 -8.33 -31.14
CA ASN A 498 1.77 -8.76 -30.98
C ASN A 498 1.06 -8.97 -32.32
N GLU A 499 1.42 -8.20 -33.34
CA GLU A 499 0.94 -8.43 -34.71
C GLU A 499 1.33 -9.84 -35.19
N SER A 500 2.55 -10.31 -34.92
CA SER A 500 2.96 -11.68 -35.29
C SER A 500 2.14 -12.76 -34.55
N LEU A 501 1.80 -12.53 -33.28
CA LEU A 501 1.00 -13.46 -32.47
C LEU A 501 -0.41 -13.68 -33.02
N LYS A 502 -0.99 -12.68 -33.70
CA LYS A 502 -2.31 -12.81 -34.35
C LYS A 502 -2.32 -13.91 -35.41
N TYR A 503 -1.19 -14.18 -36.04
CA TYR A 503 -1.08 -15.15 -37.13
C TYR A 503 -0.63 -16.54 -36.67
N ALA A 504 -0.07 -16.68 -35.46
CA ALA A 504 0.35 -17.96 -34.89
C ALA A 504 -0.81 -18.94 -34.69
N THR A 505 -0.59 -20.21 -35.03
CA THR A 505 -1.59 -21.30 -34.95
C THR A 505 -1.12 -22.53 -34.19
N SER A 506 0.19 -22.69 -33.98
CA SER A 506 0.76 -23.81 -33.23
C SER A 506 0.56 -23.64 -31.72
N GLN A 507 0.73 -24.75 -30.98
CA GLN A 507 0.54 -24.79 -29.52
C GLN A 507 1.56 -23.98 -28.72
N TRP A 508 2.76 -23.82 -29.25
CA TRP A 508 3.86 -23.06 -28.65
C TRP A 508 4.40 -22.02 -29.62
N ILE A 509 4.92 -20.94 -29.06
CA ILE A 509 5.55 -19.85 -29.78
C ILE A 509 7.00 -19.78 -29.34
N LEU A 510 7.89 -19.82 -30.33
CA LEU A 510 9.28 -19.42 -30.21
C LEU A 510 9.38 -18.03 -30.84
N TYR A 511 9.99 -17.08 -30.14
CA TYR A 511 10.32 -15.79 -30.75
C TYR A 511 11.83 -15.55 -30.72
N LEU A 512 12.36 -15.13 -31.86
CA LEU A 512 13.78 -14.85 -32.06
C LEU A 512 13.95 -13.52 -32.76
N ASP A 513 15.04 -12.84 -32.45
CA ASP A 513 15.54 -11.70 -33.22
C ASP A 513 16.44 -12.20 -34.37
N ALA A 514 16.57 -11.42 -35.45
CA ALA A 514 17.24 -11.89 -36.67
C ALA A 514 18.73 -12.20 -36.48
N ASP A 515 19.35 -11.69 -35.41
CA ASP A 515 20.74 -11.92 -35.00
C ASP A 515 20.88 -13.06 -33.96
N GLU A 516 19.82 -13.80 -33.68
CA GLU A 516 19.79 -14.93 -32.75
C GLU A 516 19.75 -16.30 -33.45
N ARG A 517 20.39 -17.32 -32.87
CA ARG A 517 20.51 -18.69 -33.40
C ARG A 517 20.24 -19.71 -32.32
N LEU A 518 19.47 -20.75 -32.61
CA LEU A 518 19.32 -21.89 -31.70
C LEU A 518 20.56 -22.80 -31.78
N THR A 519 21.17 -23.16 -30.65
CA THR A 519 22.35 -24.04 -30.64
C THR A 519 22.00 -25.47 -31.03
N GLU A 520 22.96 -26.23 -31.57
CA GLU A 520 22.74 -27.60 -32.05
C GLU A 520 22.23 -28.58 -30.96
N ASP A 521 22.66 -28.40 -29.72
CA ASP A 521 22.14 -29.20 -28.60
C ASP A 521 20.69 -28.83 -28.27
N SER A 522 20.37 -27.54 -28.29
CA SER A 522 19.02 -27.03 -28.04
C SER A 522 18.04 -27.46 -29.14
N ARG A 523 18.51 -27.47 -30.40
CA ARG A 523 17.79 -27.95 -31.57
C ARG A 523 17.26 -29.37 -31.37
N LYS A 524 18.06 -30.26 -30.76
CA LYS A 524 17.70 -31.66 -30.48
C LYS A 524 16.69 -31.83 -29.34
N GLN A 525 16.63 -30.89 -28.40
CA GLN A 525 15.88 -31.05 -27.15
C GLN A 525 14.54 -30.30 -27.13
N ILE A 526 14.42 -29.19 -27.86
CA ILE A 526 13.28 -28.27 -27.80
C ILE A 526 11.92 -28.95 -28.02
N ARG A 527 11.77 -29.80 -29.05
CA ARG A 527 10.49 -30.49 -29.31
C ARG A 527 10.16 -31.51 -28.21
N THR A 528 11.17 -32.15 -27.61
CA THR A 528 10.99 -33.09 -26.49
C THR A 528 10.53 -32.36 -25.24
N LEU A 529 11.16 -31.22 -24.93
CA LEU A 529 10.79 -30.36 -23.81
C LEU A 529 9.33 -29.88 -23.90
N LEU A 530 8.91 -29.39 -25.07
CA LEU A 530 7.57 -28.85 -25.24
C LEU A 530 6.47 -29.93 -25.21
N LYS A 531 6.79 -31.15 -25.65
CA LYS A 531 5.87 -32.31 -25.58
C LYS A 531 5.70 -32.85 -24.16
N SER A 532 6.70 -32.70 -23.29
CA SER A 532 6.63 -33.15 -21.89
C SER A 532 6.12 -32.07 -20.93
N ALA A 533 5.84 -30.87 -21.43
CA ALA A 533 5.34 -29.75 -20.64
C ALA A 533 3.95 -30.03 -20.05
N SER A 534 3.76 -29.74 -18.77
CA SER A 534 2.46 -29.84 -18.11
C SER A 534 1.48 -28.76 -18.58
N ASP A 535 0.20 -28.92 -18.27
CA ASP A 535 -0.84 -27.92 -18.55
C ASP A 535 -0.68 -26.62 -17.73
N THR A 536 0.09 -26.67 -16.65
CA THR A 536 0.42 -25.52 -15.81
C THR A 536 1.61 -24.72 -16.36
N THR A 537 2.40 -25.28 -17.28
CA THR A 537 3.52 -24.58 -17.92
C THR A 537 3.02 -23.62 -18.99
N GLY A 538 3.22 -22.33 -18.75
CA GLY A 538 2.94 -21.24 -19.68
C GLY A 538 4.14 -20.79 -20.50
N GLY A 539 5.38 -21.03 -20.04
CA GLY A 539 6.58 -20.71 -20.81
C GLY A 539 7.87 -21.25 -20.22
N TYR A 540 8.96 -21.02 -20.95
CA TYR A 540 10.31 -21.39 -20.57
C TYR A 540 11.28 -20.22 -20.76
N PHE A 541 12.08 -19.96 -19.73
CA PHE A 541 13.30 -19.17 -19.85
C PHE A 541 14.35 -19.96 -20.63
N CYS A 542 14.91 -19.33 -21.65
CA CYS A 542 16.03 -19.82 -22.44
C CYS A 542 17.28 -19.01 -22.11
N LYS A 543 18.42 -19.68 -22.13
CA LYS A 543 19.74 -19.09 -21.98
C LYS A 543 20.10 -18.36 -23.27
N ILE A 544 20.39 -17.06 -23.19
CA ILE A 544 20.94 -16.28 -24.29
C ILE A 544 22.43 -16.12 -24.04
N GLU A 545 23.28 -16.57 -24.97
CA GLU A 545 24.73 -16.39 -24.91
C GLU A 545 25.18 -15.38 -25.96
N SER A 546 26.03 -14.43 -25.57
CA SER A 546 26.65 -13.47 -26.48
C SER A 546 28.16 -13.45 -26.26
N GLU A 547 28.95 -13.54 -27.31
CA GLU A 547 30.41 -13.40 -27.24
C GLU A 547 30.83 -11.97 -27.56
N HIS A 548 31.53 -11.33 -26.62
CA HIS A 548 32.10 -9.99 -26.78
C HIS A 548 33.61 -10.08 -26.96
N TYR A 549 34.12 -9.53 -28.07
CA TYR A 549 35.56 -9.39 -28.28
C TYR A 549 36.07 -8.13 -27.59
N LYS A 550 37.00 -8.29 -26.65
CA LYS A 550 37.73 -7.17 -26.04
C LYS A 550 38.79 -6.64 -27.01
N LEU A 551 39.20 -5.38 -26.78
CA LEU A 551 40.26 -4.72 -27.56
C LEU A 551 41.61 -5.45 -27.50
N ASP A 552 41.81 -6.30 -26.49
CA ASP A 552 43.01 -7.14 -26.32
C ASP A 552 42.92 -8.51 -27.05
N GLY A 553 41.81 -8.78 -27.75
CA GLY A 553 41.57 -10.02 -28.47
C GLY A 553 40.98 -11.16 -27.63
N SER A 554 40.73 -10.97 -26.33
CA SER A 554 40.05 -11.94 -25.48
C SER A 554 38.52 -11.91 -25.68
N THR A 555 37.86 -13.05 -25.53
CA THR A 555 36.40 -13.17 -25.60
C THR A 555 35.77 -13.25 -24.21
N GLU A 556 34.75 -12.43 -23.99
CA GLU A 556 33.91 -12.46 -22.78
C GLU A 556 32.51 -12.93 -23.15
N LYS A 557 31.98 -13.92 -22.41
CA LYS A 557 30.65 -14.47 -22.66
C LYS A 557 29.64 -13.81 -21.73
N HIS A 558 28.64 -13.15 -22.31
CA HIS A 558 27.48 -12.62 -21.60
C HIS A 558 26.35 -13.65 -21.66
N ILE A 559 25.74 -13.94 -20.50
CA ILE A 559 24.69 -14.96 -20.39
C ILE A 559 23.45 -14.33 -19.74
N GLY A 560 22.34 -14.30 -20.46
CA GLY A 560 21.04 -13.83 -19.96
C GLY A 560 19.99 -14.93 -19.97
N GLY A 561 18.91 -14.76 -19.20
CA GLY A 561 17.77 -15.69 -19.17
C GLY A 561 16.49 -14.98 -19.59
N TYR A 562 15.89 -15.36 -20.72
CA TYR A 562 14.69 -14.68 -21.24
C TYR A 562 13.60 -15.68 -21.63
N PRO A 563 12.31 -15.36 -21.43
CA PRO A 563 11.19 -16.26 -21.73
C PRO A 563 10.93 -16.35 -23.24
N ARG A 564 11.82 -17.00 -24.00
CA ARG A 564 11.79 -17.08 -25.47
C ARG A 564 10.81 -18.11 -26.01
N LEU A 565 10.33 -19.02 -25.15
CA LEU A 565 9.37 -20.06 -25.48
C LEU A 565 8.13 -19.94 -24.60
N PHE A 566 6.93 -19.87 -25.19
CA PHE A 566 5.69 -19.78 -24.42
C PHE A 566 4.50 -20.42 -25.12
N ARG A 567 3.52 -20.86 -24.33
CA ARG A 567 2.33 -21.55 -24.82
C ARG A 567 1.39 -20.54 -25.48
N ASN A 568 0.81 -20.92 -26.61
CA ASN A 568 -0.09 -20.08 -27.38
C ASN A 568 -1.50 -20.13 -26.77
N PHE A 569 -1.82 -19.18 -25.90
CA PHE A 569 -3.18 -18.99 -25.37
C PHE A 569 -4.09 -18.15 -26.26
N VAL A 570 -3.67 -17.91 -27.52
CA VAL A 570 -4.34 -17.10 -28.54
C VAL A 570 -4.36 -15.62 -28.15
N TYR A 571 -3.94 -14.75 -29.08
CA TYR A 571 -4.08 -13.31 -28.91
C TYR A 571 -5.57 -12.91 -28.81
N PRO A 572 -5.99 -12.01 -27.90
CA PRO A 572 -5.16 -11.18 -27.03
C PRO A 572 -4.89 -11.73 -25.61
N ASN A 573 -5.23 -12.99 -25.31
CA ASN A 573 -5.02 -13.58 -23.98
C ASN A 573 -3.54 -13.67 -23.62
N ILE A 574 -2.68 -13.87 -24.62
CA ILE A 574 -1.22 -13.81 -24.52
C ILE A 574 -0.70 -12.66 -25.39
N LYS A 575 0.07 -11.75 -24.79
CA LYS A 575 0.59 -10.55 -25.48
C LYS A 575 1.84 -9.98 -24.82
N PHE A 576 2.71 -9.39 -25.63
CA PHE A 576 3.81 -8.54 -25.17
C PHE A 576 3.29 -7.21 -24.64
N ILE A 577 3.93 -6.70 -23.58
CA ILE A 577 3.61 -5.45 -22.90
C ILE A 577 4.89 -4.61 -22.74
N GLY A 578 4.79 -3.30 -22.98
CA GLY A 578 5.88 -2.32 -22.90
C GLY A 578 6.41 -1.90 -24.29
N LYS A 579 6.63 -0.60 -24.51
CA LYS A 579 7.02 -0.08 -25.84
C LYS A 579 8.45 -0.46 -26.26
N VAL A 580 9.36 -0.59 -25.29
CA VAL A 580 10.76 -1.02 -25.44
C VAL A 580 11.08 -2.01 -24.33
N HIS A 581 11.88 -3.03 -24.62
CA HIS A 581 12.16 -4.13 -23.69
C HIS A 581 10.88 -4.84 -23.27
N GLU A 582 10.00 -5.05 -24.24
CA GLU A 582 8.69 -5.65 -24.09
C GLU A 582 8.74 -7.05 -23.48
N GLN A 583 7.79 -7.33 -22.59
CA GLN A 583 7.74 -8.56 -21.82
C GLN A 583 6.49 -9.38 -22.14
N ILE A 584 6.68 -10.68 -22.29
CA ILE A 584 5.57 -11.65 -22.41
C ILE A 584 5.10 -12.18 -21.05
N SER A 585 5.98 -12.19 -20.05
CA SER A 585 5.72 -12.78 -18.73
C SER A 585 4.45 -12.29 -18.04
N PRO A 586 4.11 -10.98 -18.02
CA PRO A 586 2.94 -10.51 -17.30
C PRO A 586 1.64 -11.13 -17.82
N SER A 587 1.48 -11.31 -19.14
CA SER A 587 0.29 -11.94 -19.70
C SER A 587 0.23 -13.45 -19.47
N ILE A 588 1.38 -14.13 -19.33
CA ILE A 588 1.44 -15.55 -18.92
C ILE A 588 1.00 -15.71 -17.46
N ILE A 589 1.52 -14.84 -16.57
CA ILE A 589 1.23 -14.88 -15.13
C ILE A 589 -0.23 -14.55 -14.87
N ALA A 590 -0.81 -13.59 -15.59
CA ALA A 590 -2.24 -13.23 -15.50
C ALA A 590 -3.18 -14.41 -15.82
N LEU A 591 -2.71 -15.42 -16.55
CA LEU A 591 -3.44 -16.66 -16.83
C LEU A 591 -3.21 -17.78 -15.80
N ASN A 592 -2.57 -17.46 -14.66
CA ASN A 592 -2.16 -18.41 -13.62
C ASN A 592 -1.29 -19.55 -14.16
N LYS A 593 -0.31 -19.22 -15.02
CA LYS A 593 0.64 -20.18 -15.60
C LYS A 593 2.07 -19.93 -15.12
N ASN A 594 2.84 -21.00 -15.06
CA ASN A 594 4.22 -20.98 -14.62
C ASN A 594 5.19 -20.76 -15.79
N ILE A 595 6.24 -19.99 -15.56
CA ILE A 595 7.39 -19.91 -16.47
C ILE A 595 8.54 -20.68 -15.82
N LEU A 596 9.04 -21.71 -16.50
CA LEU A 596 10.06 -22.62 -15.98
C LEU A 596 11.43 -22.31 -16.58
N MET A 597 12.51 -22.75 -15.93
CA MET A 597 13.84 -22.72 -16.54
C MET A 597 13.99 -23.88 -17.54
N SER A 598 14.76 -23.68 -18.60
CA SER A 598 15.09 -24.72 -19.59
C SER A 598 16.55 -24.66 -20.01
N ASP A 599 17.14 -25.80 -20.37
CA ASP A 599 18.51 -25.87 -20.89
C ASP A 599 18.64 -25.40 -22.35
N ILE A 600 17.57 -24.84 -22.91
CA ILE A 600 17.55 -24.28 -24.27
C ILE A 600 18.44 -23.04 -24.30
N THR A 601 19.43 -23.08 -25.18
CA THR A 601 20.44 -22.05 -25.40
C THR A 601 20.30 -21.45 -26.79
N ILE A 602 20.32 -20.12 -26.84
CA ILE A 602 20.26 -19.30 -28.04
C ILE A 602 21.53 -18.44 -28.07
N GLU A 603 22.28 -18.51 -29.16
CA GLU A 603 23.42 -17.64 -29.42
C GLU A 603 22.93 -16.32 -30.01
N HIS A 604 23.44 -15.20 -29.51
CA HIS A 604 23.13 -13.87 -30.00
C HIS A 604 24.41 -13.22 -30.55
N LEU A 605 24.40 -12.93 -31.85
CA LEU A 605 25.57 -12.48 -32.62
C LEU A 605 25.68 -10.94 -32.71
N GLY A 606 24.70 -10.22 -32.17
CA GLY A 606 24.41 -8.80 -32.46
C GLY A 606 25.37 -7.72 -31.91
N TYR A 607 26.60 -8.03 -31.50
CA TYR A 607 27.46 -7.06 -30.79
C TYR A 607 28.66 -6.50 -31.57
N ASN A 608 28.83 -6.81 -32.85
CA ASN A 608 29.79 -6.12 -33.73
C ASN A 608 29.15 -4.93 -34.48
N LEU A 609 28.24 -4.19 -33.82
CA LEU A 609 27.71 -2.93 -34.35
C LEU A 609 28.78 -1.85 -34.26
N SER A 610 28.86 -0.98 -35.27
CA SER A 610 29.69 0.22 -35.18
C SER A 610 29.23 1.11 -34.03
N SER A 611 30.13 1.91 -33.45
CA SER A 611 29.78 2.86 -32.38
C SER A 611 28.63 3.82 -32.79
N GLU A 612 28.51 4.10 -34.09
CA GLU A 612 27.46 4.96 -34.64
C GLU A 612 26.08 4.28 -34.63
N GLU A 613 25.99 3.02 -35.04
CA GLU A 613 24.74 2.23 -35.01
C GLU A 613 24.25 2.01 -33.57
N MET A 614 25.18 1.76 -32.64
CA MET A 614 24.88 1.64 -31.22
C MET A 614 24.30 2.96 -30.67
N HIS A 615 24.90 4.10 -31.02
CA HIS A 615 24.42 5.41 -30.59
C HIS A 615 23.01 5.72 -31.14
N GLN A 616 22.73 5.37 -32.40
CA GLN A 616 21.40 5.55 -33.00
C GLN A 616 20.34 4.69 -32.31
N LYS A 617 20.66 3.43 -31.97
CA LYS A 617 19.76 2.52 -31.24
C LYS A 617 19.41 3.08 -29.85
N VAL A 618 20.42 3.52 -29.11
CA VAL A 618 20.24 4.13 -27.78
C VAL A 618 19.38 5.39 -27.86
N LYS A 619 19.65 6.26 -28.84
CA LYS A 619 18.87 7.49 -29.05
C LYS A 619 17.40 7.22 -29.41
N ARG A 620 17.12 6.21 -30.24
CA ARG A 620 15.76 5.77 -30.56
C ARG A 620 15.05 5.27 -29.30
N ASN A 621 15.68 4.35 -28.56
CA ASN A 621 15.10 3.79 -27.35
C ASN A 621 14.82 4.87 -26.30
N TYR A 622 15.73 5.83 -26.13
CA TYR A 622 15.53 6.99 -25.26
C TYR A 622 14.26 7.76 -25.61
N LYS A 623 14.03 8.08 -26.89
CA LYS A 623 12.81 8.79 -27.33
C LYS A 623 11.55 8.00 -26.98
N ILE A 624 11.52 6.71 -27.31
CA ILE A 624 10.33 5.87 -27.06
C ILE A 624 10.07 5.73 -25.56
N LEU A 625 11.13 5.58 -24.75
CA LEU A 625 11.02 5.48 -23.31
C LEU A 625 10.53 6.78 -22.67
N LEU A 626 10.95 7.95 -23.17
CA LEU A 626 10.38 9.23 -22.76
C LEU A 626 8.89 9.31 -23.05
N ASP A 627 8.45 8.93 -24.25
CA ASP A 627 7.03 8.92 -24.59
C ASP A 627 6.26 7.93 -23.69
N HIS A 628 6.85 6.77 -23.39
CA HIS A 628 6.26 5.76 -22.51
C HIS A 628 6.09 6.27 -21.06
N ILE A 629 7.10 6.91 -20.46
CA ILE A 629 6.98 7.45 -19.10
C ILE A 629 6.09 8.70 -19.04
N GLN A 630 5.85 9.39 -20.16
CA GLN A 630 4.88 10.49 -20.20
C GLN A 630 3.45 9.95 -20.22
N GLU A 631 3.21 8.87 -20.95
CA GLU A 631 1.90 8.20 -21.02
C GLU A 631 1.59 7.43 -19.73
N GLU A 632 2.60 6.76 -19.15
CA GLU A 632 2.50 5.96 -17.92
C GLU A 632 3.55 6.39 -16.89
N PRO A 633 3.36 7.54 -16.19
CA PRO A 633 4.37 8.10 -15.29
C PRO A 633 4.72 7.22 -14.09
N THR A 634 3.87 6.28 -13.70
CA THR A 634 4.09 5.36 -12.58
C THR A 634 4.63 4.00 -13.00
N ASN A 635 4.93 3.78 -14.28
CA ASN A 635 5.47 2.51 -14.76
C ASN A 635 6.94 2.36 -14.35
N GLY A 636 7.18 1.69 -13.21
CA GLY A 636 8.53 1.53 -12.66
C GLY A 636 9.47 0.80 -13.62
N TYR A 637 8.98 -0.17 -14.39
CA TYR A 637 9.80 -0.87 -15.38
C TYR A 637 10.27 0.07 -16.50
N ALA A 638 9.40 0.94 -17.01
CA ALA A 638 9.75 1.93 -18.02
C ALA A 638 10.83 2.91 -17.50
N TRP A 639 10.68 3.38 -16.26
CA TRP A 639 11.70 4.21 -15.59
C TRP A 639 13.03 3.49 -15.40
N PHE A 640 13.01 2.22 -15.02
CA PHE A 640 14.22 1.40 -14.91
C PHE A 640 14.94 1.30 -16.26
N GLN A 641 14.21 1.00 -17.34
CA GLN A 641 14.77 0.92 -18.69
C GLN A 641 15.30 2.27 -19.19
N LEU A 642 14.62 3.37 -18.85
CA LEU A 642 15.11 4.72 -19.13
C LEU A 642 16.42 4.99 -18.40
N GLY A 643 16.52 4.60 -17.13
CA GLY A 643 17.75 4.70 -16.33
C GLY A 643 18.92 3.93 -16.94
N GLN A 644 18.69 2.69 -17.38
CA GLN A 644 19.70 1.89 -18.09
C GLN A 644 20.15 2.58 -19.39
N THR A 645 19.20 3.12 -20.16
CA THR A 645 19.47 3.83 -21.42
C THR A 645 20.28 5.10 -21.18
N LEU A 646 19.92 5.89 -20.16
CA LEU A 646 20.66 7.09 -19.75
C LEU A 646 22.09 6.76 -19.29
N GLY A 647 22.28 5.63 -18.61
CA GLY A 647 23.60 5.13 -18.24
C GLY A 647 24.47 4.82 -19.46
N GLN A 648 23.90 4.20 -20.51
CA GLN A 648 24.59 3.98 -21.79
C GLN A 648 24.93 5.29 -22.52
N MET A 649 24.14 6.34 -22.30
CA MET A 649 24.40 7.70 -22.80
C MET A 649 25.40 8.49 -21.94
N GLN A 650 25.95 7.89 -20.88
CA GLN A 650 26.84 8.55 -19.90
C GLN A 650 26.19 9.70 -19.12
N LEU A 651 24.86 9.74 -19.06
CA LEU A 651 24.07 10.72 -18.30
C LEU A 651 23.83 10.18 -16.89
N MET A 652 24.90 10.09 -16.10
CA MET A 652 24.92 9.33 -14.84
C MET A 652 23.96 9.87 -13.77
N GLU A 653 23.78 11.19 -13.69
CA GLU A 653 22.86 11.79 -12.70
C GLU A 653 21.40 11.50 -13.06
N GLN A 654 21.04 11.66 -14.33
CA GLN A 654 19.69 11.37 -14.82
C GLN A 654 19.40 9.87 -14.74
N ALA A 655 20.39 9.03 -15.02
CA ALA A 655 20.28 7.58 -14.87
C ALA A 655 19.97 7.18 -13.43
N GLU A 656 20.68 7.77 -12.46
CA GLU A 656 20.41 7.55 -11.05
C GLU A 656 19.00 7.99 -10.66
N GLU A 657 18.58 9.20 -11.04
CA GLU A 657 17.27 9.74 -10.73
C GLU A 657 16.16 8.84 -11.27
N ALA A 658 16.29 8.40 -12.53
CA ALA A 658 15.34 7.49 -13.16
C ALA A 658 15.28 6.13 -12.44
N ILE A 659 16.40 5.56 -12.02
CA ILE A 659 16.42 4.26 -11.32
C ILE A 659 15.86 4.39 -9.89
N ARG A 660 16.16 5.48 -9.18
CA ARG A 660 15.56 5.75 -7.87
C ARG A 660 14.05 5.92 -7.99
N PHE A 661 13.60 6.63 -9.02
CA PHE A 661 12.18 6.80 -9.29
C PHE A 661 11.51 5.47 -9.65
N ALA A 662 12.16 4.63 -10.45
CA ALA A 662 11.69 3.28 -10.76
C ALA A 662 11.44 2.45 -9.49
N ILE A 663 12.37 2.49 -8.52
CA ILE A 663 12.21 1.84 -7.22
C ILE A 663 11.08 2.49 -6.41
N LYS A 664 11.00 3.83 -6.40
CA LYS A 664 9.95 4.58 -5.68
C LYS A 664 8.53 4.23 -6.16
N CYS A 665 8.36 3.87 -7.44
CA CYS A 665 7.08 3.43 -7.99
C CYS A 665 6.50 2.19 -7.30
N GLY A 666 7.34 1.36 -6.65
CA GLY A 666 6.88 0.24 -5.82
C GLY A 666 6.26 -0.94 -6.56
N ASN A 667 6.28 -0.93 -7.90
CA ASN A 667 5.67 -1.94 -8.77
C ASN A 667 6.69 -2.74 -9.60
N LEU A 668 7.98 -2.69 -9.23
CA LEU A 668 9.01 -3.54 -9.83
C LEU A 668 8.86 -4.99 -9.35
N SER A 669 8.95 -5.95 -10.26
CA SER A 669 9.14 -7.35 -9.88
C SER A 669 10.48 -7.52 -9.15
N ASP A 670 10.56 -8.50 -8.23
CA ASP A 670 11.76 -8.83 -7.44
C ASP A 670 13.06 -8.87 -8.26
N SER A 671 13.05 -9.49 -9.44
CA SER A 671 14.22 -9.57 -10.32
C SER A 671 14.67 -8.19 -10.83
N VAL A 672 13.73 -7.39 -11.30
CA VAL A 672 13.99 -6.02 -11.79
C VAL A 672 14.42 -5.11 -10.63
N TYR A 673 13.82 -5.23 -9.45
CA TYR A 673 14.25 -4.48 -8.27
C TYR A 673 15.71 -4.82 -7.91
N ALA A 674 16.07 -6.11 -7.90
CA ALA A 674 17.44 -6.54 -7.62
C ALA A 674 18.44 -5.97 -8.65
N SER A 675 18.07 -5.94 -9.94
CA SER A 675 18.87 -5.29 -10.99
C SER A 675 18.96 -3.77 -10.78
N ALA A 676 17.86 -3.09 -10.46
CA ALA A 676 17.85 -1.66 -10.16
C ALA A 676 18.74 -1.30 -8.97
N ALA A 677 18.65 -2.06 -7.88
CA ALA A 677 19.51 -1.94 -6.71
C ALA A 677 20.98 -2.20 -7.05
N SER A 678 21.29 -3.21 -7.86
CA SER A 678 22.66 -3.45 -8.32
C SER A 678 23.21 -2.27 -9.13
N THR A 679 22.40 -1.67 -10.01
CA THR A 679 22.83 -0.47 -10.77
C THR A 679 23.03 0.74 -9.86
N LEU A 680 22.17 0.98 -8.87
CA LEU A 680 22.39 2.05 -7.89
C LEU A 680 23.67 1.80 -7.08
N SER A 681 23.91 0.56 -6.64
CA SER A 681 25.15 0.22 -5.94
C SER A 681 26.39 0.55 -6.78
N GLN A 682 26.39 0.17 -8.06
CA GLN A 682 27.46 0.52 -8.98
C GLN A 682 27.64 2.04 -9.13
N LEU A 683 26.55 2.79 -9.35
CA LEU A 683 26.59 4.25 -9.50
C LEU A 683 27.13 4.93 -8.23
N MET A 684 26.70 4.49 -7.06
CA MET A 684 27.18 5.02 -5.77
C MET A 684 28.67 4.69 -5.56
N GLY A 685 29.10 3.49 -5.94
CA GLY A 685 30.52 3.11 -5.93
C GLY A 685 31.38 4.01 -6.82
N ILE A 686 30.89 4.36 -8.03
CA ILE A 686 31.56 5.31 -8.93
C ILE A 686 31.65 6.71 -8.30
N LYS A 687 30.58 7.15 -7.61
CA LYS A 687 30.55 8.41 -6.85
C LYS A 687 31.36 8.37 -5.54
N LYS A 688 31.96 7.22 -5.21
CA LYS A 688 32.70 6.94 -3.97
C LYS A 688 31.85 7.04 -2.70
N ASP A 689 30.52 6.96 -2.82
CA ASP A 689 29.64 6.76 -1.67
C ASP A 689 29.54 5.26 -1.37
N TYR A 690 30.56 4.74 -0.72
CA TYR A 690 30.65 3.31 -0.45
C TYR A 690 29.65 2.82 0.61
N ASN A 691 29.12 3.72 1.45
CA ASN A 691 28.07 3.36 2.41
C ASN A 691 26.74 3.12 1.70
N GLU A 692 26.36 4.02 0.80
CA GLU A 692 25.14 3.84 0.02
C GLU A 692 25.30 2.71 -1.03
N SER A 693 26.49 2.58 -1.62
CA SER A 693 26.83 1.43 -2.46
C SER A 693 26.64 0.10 -1.73
N LEU A 694 27.09 0.01 -0.47
CA LEU A 694 26.91 -1.17 0.36
C LEU A 694 25.42 -1.41 0.70
N TYR A 695 24.65 -0.37 0.96
CA TYR A 695 23.21 -0.47 1.21
C TYR A 695 22.51 -1.13 0.03
N TRP A 696 22.67 -0.60 -1.18
CA TRP A 696 22.03 -1.13 -2.39
C TRP A 696 22.52 -2.53 -2.78
N ALA A 697 23.79 -2.85 -2.52
CA ALA A 697 24.30 -4.21 -2.68
C ALA A 697 23.62 -5.19 -1.71
N ASN A 698 23.32 -4.77 -0.47
CA ASN A 698 22.55 -5.59 0.47
C ASN A 698 21.10 -5.76 0.02
N GLU A 699 20.45 -4.71 -0.48
CA GLU A 699 19.08 -4.78 -1.01
C GLU A 699 18.97 -5.81 -2.14
N THR A 700 19.94 -5.81 -3.05
CA THR A 700 20.06 -6.84 -4.11
C THR A 700 20.14 -8.25 -3.52
N LEU A 701 21.07 -8.47 -2.58
CA LEU A 701 21.35 -9.79 -2.01
C LEU A 701 20.26 -10.30 -1.05
N LYS A 702 19.35 -9.44 -0.58
CA LYS A 702 18.15 -9.87 0.15
C LYS A 702 17.23 -10.69 -0.76
N ILE A 703 17.08 -10.25 -2.02
CA ILE A 703 16.23 -10.90 -3.01
C ILE A 703 16.99 -12.05 -3.69
N VAL A 704 18.27 -11.84 -3.99
CA VAL A 704 19.08 -12.75 -4.81
C VAL A 704 20.39 -13.07 -4.09
N PRO A 705 20.40 -13.90 -3.02
CA PRO A 705 21.55 -14.05 -2.13
C PRO A 705 22.83 -14.56 -2.78
N LYS A 706 22.70 -15.26 -3.92
CA LYS A 706 23.82 -15.87 -4.65
C LYS A 706 24.19 -15.11 -5.93
N GLN A 707 23.67 -13.90 -6.15
CA GLN A 707 24.00 -13.14 -7.34
C GLN A 707 25.48 -12.74 -7.32
N ILE A 708 26.24 -13.17 -8.33
CA ILE A 708 27.70 -12.93 -8.39
C ILE A 708 27.98 -11.42 -8.42
N TYR A 709 27.21 -10.68 -9.21
CA TYR A 709 27.36 -9.24 -9.36
C TYR A 709 27.10 -8.48 -8.04
N GLY A 710 26.00 -8.78 -7.34
CA GLY A 710 25.68 -8.22 -6.03
C GLY A 710 26.71 -8.55 -4.95
N LEU A 711 27.22 -9.80 -4.92
CA LEU A 711 28.27 -10.22 -3.99
C LEU A 711 29.57 -9.43 -4.23
N SER A 712 29.93 -9.22 -5.49
CA SER A 712 31.11 -8.43 -5.86
C SER A 712 30.96 -6.95 -5.49
N LEU A 713 29.81 -6.33 -5.79
CA LEU A 713 29.54 -4.93 -5.43
C LEU A 713 29.64 -4.73 -3.91
N LYS A 714 29.08 -5.67 -3.13
CA LYS A 714 29.20 -5.69 -1.68
C LYS A 714 30.66 -5.83 -1.22
N ALA A 715 31.40 -6.76 -1.80
CA ALA A 715 32.81 -6.99 -1.47
C ALA A 715 33.67 -5.75 -1.73
N HIS A 716 33.53 -5.11 -2.89
CA HIS A 716 34.23 -3.88 -3.23
C HIS A 716 33.83 -2.72 -2.31
N SER A 717 32.54 -2.55 -2.02
CA SER A 717 32.07 -1.51 -1.09
C SER A 717 32.67 -1.68 0.31
N LEU A 718 32.70 -2.91 0.82
CA LEU A 718 33.35 -3.24 2.11
C LEU A 718 34.85 -3.00 2.08
N LEU A 719 35.53 -3.33 0.98
CA LEU A 719 36.95 -3.12 0.80
C LEU A 719 37.30 -1.63 0.89
N TYR A 720 36.57 -0.78 0.16
CA TYR A 720 36.78 0.67 0.16
C TYR A 720 36.36 1.36 1.46
N LEU A 721 35.46 0.75 2.25
CA LEU A 721 35.15 1.16 3.62
C LEU A 721 36.18 0.69 4.66
N GLY A 722 37.25 -0.01 4.24
CA GLY A 722 38.29 -0.53 5.14
C GLY A 722 37.90 -1.81 5.89
N ARG A 723 36.74 -2.41 5.60
CA ARG A 723 36.24 -3.66 6.21
C ARG A 723 36.81 -4.89 5.49
N LYS A 724 38.14 -4.94 5.41
CA LYS A 724 38.92 -5.88 4.58
C LYS A 724 38.59 -7.36 4.82
N LYS A 725 38.43 -7.76 6.09
CA LYS A 725 38.12 -9.16 6.44
C LYS A 725 36.77 -9.61 5.87
N GLU A 726 35.75 -8.75 6.00
CA GLU A 726 34.42 -9.04 5.47
C GLU A 726 34.41 -9.00 3.95
N ALA A 727 35.11 -8.04 3.34
CA ALA A 727 35.29 -7.99 1.89
C ALA A 727 35.89 -9.30 1.35
N ALA A 728 36.94 -9.82 1.98
CA ALA A 728 37.56 -11.08 1.60
C ALA A 728 36.59 -12.27 1.67
N ASP A 729 35.69 -12.30 2.65
CA ASP A 729 34.71 -13.38 2.79
C ASP A 729 33.63 -13.31 1.69
N TYR A 730 33.20 -12.11 1.28
CA TYR A 730 32.27 -11.96 0.16
C TYR A 730 32.94 -12.21 -1.21
N PHE A 731 34.22 -11.85 -1.40
CA PHE A 731 34.97 -12.25 -2.59
C PHE A 731 35.08 -13.77 -2.73
N LYS A 732 35.35 -14.49 -1.62
CA LYS A 732 35.34 -15.96 -1.62
C LYS A 732 33.97 -16.53 -1.97
N GLN A 733 32.90 -15.99 -1.38
CA GLN A 733 31.54 -16.43 -1.70
C GLN A 733 31.22 -16.24 -3.19
N ALA A 734 31.59 -15.11 -3.79
CA ALA A 734 31.40 -14.88 -5.22
C ALA A 734 32.20 -15.89 -6.08
N LEU A 735 33.45 -16.18 -5.72
CA LEU A 735 34.28 -17.20 -6.38
C LEU A 735 33.70 -18.62 -6.24
N ASP A 736 33.19 -18.97 -5.07
CA ASP A 736 32.55 -20.26 -4.83
C ASP A 736 31.27 -20.42 -5.66
N VAL A 737 30.49 -19.35 -5.82
CA VAL A 737 29.33 -19.37 -6.72
C VAL A 737 29.77 -19.57 -8.16
N ILE A 738 30.76 -18.82 -8.66
CA ILE A 738 31.27 -18.99 -10.04
C ILE A 738 31.76 -20.42 -10.30
N ARG A 739 32.52 -21.01 -9.37
CA ARG A 739 33.12 -22.34 -9.54
C ARG A 739 32.10 -23.47 -9.47
N ASN A 740 31.01 -23.27 -8.73
CA ASN A 740 29.98 -24.30 -8.51
C ASN A 740 28.74 -24.14 -9.41
N ASN A 741 28.50 -22.96 -9.97
CA ASN A 741 27.24 -22.65 -10.66
C ASN A 741 27.45 -22.53 -12.18
N LYS A 742 27.39 -23.66 -12.89
CA LYS A 742 27.36 -23.73 -14.36
C LYS A 742 25.91 -23.68 -14.89
N GLY A 743 25.10 -22.72 -14.45
CA GLY A 743 23.65 -22.69 -14.71
C GLY A 743 23.12 -21.32 -15.15
N ILE A 744 21.83 -21.28 -15.49
CA ILE A 744 21.10 -20.07 -15.91
C ILE A 744 20.96 -19.10 -14.73
N PRO A 745 21.16 -17.78 -14.95
CA PRO A 745 20.94 -16.76 -13.92
C PRO A 745 19.52 -16.87 -13.34
N GLN A 746 19.38 -16.93 -12.02
CA GLN A 746 18.04 -17.08 -11.38
C GLN A 746 17.10 -15.89 -11.65
N THR A 747 17.62 -14.76 -12.11
CA THR A 747 16.91 -13.48 -12.20
C THR A 747 16.84 -12.89 -13.61
N GLY A 748 17.19 -13.67 -14.64
CA GLY A 748 17.13 -13.25 -16.04
C GLY A 748 18.28 -12.33 -16.49
N PHE A 749 19.01 -11.71 -15.54
CA PHE A 749 20.17 -10.85 -15.80
C PHE A 749 21.27 -11.11 -14.76
N ASP A 750 22.28 -11.95 -15.09
CA ASP A 750 23.55 -11.96 -14.37
C ASP A 750 24.64 -11.38 -15.26
N VAL A 751 25.28 -10.33 -14.78
CA VAL A 751 26.57 -9.89 -15.34
C VAL A 751 27.64 -10.78 -14.71
N GLN A 752 28.24 -11.68 -15.50
CA GLN A 752 29.38 -12.45 -15.01
C GLN A 752 30.59 -11.54 -14.87
N ILE A 753 31.11 -11.48 -13.64
CA ILE A 753 32.39 -10.85 -13.35
C ILE A 753 33.47 -11.92 -13.53
N SER A 754 34.55 -11.57 -14.22
CA SER A 754 35.64 -12.53 -14.43
C SER A 754 36.22 -13.00 -13.10
N GLU A 755 36.62 -14.27 -13.04
CA GLU A 755 37.27 -14.85 -11.86
C GLU A 755 38.52 -14.05 -11.47
N GLU A 756 39.24 -13.52 -12.47
CA GLU A 756 40.42 -12.68 -12.28
C GLU A 756 40.13 -11.40 -11.48
N ILE A 757 39.02 -10.70 -11.78
CA ILE A 757 38.63 -9.47 -11.06
C ILE A 757 38.36 -9.79 -9.58
N LEU A 758 37.66 -10.90 -9.31
CA LEU A 758 37.36 -11.30 -7.94
C LEU A 758 38.60 -11.77 -7.19
N LEU A 759 39.52 -12.49 -7.86
CA LEU A 759 40.80 -12.90 -7.27
C LEU A 759 41.67 -11.70 -6.93
N LYS A 760 41.72 -10.69 -7.81
CA LYS A 760 42.43 -9.44 -7.55
C LYS A 760 41.87 -8.73 -6.32
N GLY A 761 40.55 -8.55 -6.24
CA GLY A 761 39.89 -7.96 -5.07
C GLY A 761 40.13 -8.75 -3.77
N LEU A 762 40.17 -10.08 -3.86
CA LEU A 762 40.50 -10.95 -2.72
C LEU A 762 41.95 -10.78 -2.25
N ILE A 763 42.91 -10.59 -3.17
CA ILE A 763 44.31 -10.33 -2.84
C ILE A 763 44.44 -8.96 -2.17
N GLU A 764 43.82 -7.92 -2.74
CA GLU A 764 43.80 -6.56 -2.19
C GLU A 764 43.15 -6.50 -0.80
N SER A 765 42.19 -7.38 -0.52
CA SER A 765 41.56 -7.50 0.80
C SER A 765 42.45 -8.17 1.85
N LYS A 766 43.54 -8.84 1.45
CA LYS A 766 44.48 -9.55 2.34
C LYS A 766 45.78 -8.77 2.58
N SER A 767 46.15 -7.87 1.68
CA SER A 767 47.18 -6.83 1.88
C SER A 767 46.65 -5.71 2.75
#